data_AF-A0AAE1GBX0-F1
#
_entry.id   AF-A0AAE1GBX0-F1
#
_cell.length_a   1.000
_cell.length_b   1.000
_cell.length_c   1.000
_cell.angle_alpha   90.00
_cell.angle_beta   90.00
_cell.angle_gamma   90.00
#
_symmetry.space_group_name_H-M   'P 1'
#
loop_
_entity.id
_entity.type
_entity.pdbx_description
1 polymer ?
#
loop_
_entity_poly.entity_id
_entity_poly.type
_entity_poly.pdbx_seq_one_letter_code
_entity_poly.pdbx_strand_id
1 'polypeptide(L)'
;MVIHHLISKALGERPSVLWCHKRDSDVPRQSRKQLKKLEKNLKSGKCDISKENAFDVFMLSTGVKYCCFNDSQSILGNTYGMCVIQDFEGVTANTLCRITETVSGGGAVILLLPGMNSLRCLSSLKMDIHSRLKTHSHPNVIPLFNERFVVSLSWCKSFLVLDSKLQLVPELPTLNDTQVENINCKQLTALQTSQTQLEDLRNSLHDAEKPLPHLMSCCWTLDQAKAVLKMIDVLTEKGGRGTVSLTAGRGRGKSAALGLAVAAAVHFSLNNIFVTSPAPTNLATFFEFVFKGFDALGYQEQSDYEIIQSTNAEFGGAIVRVSVFREYRQIIQYVEPTDCAKLSQAELLVIDEAAAIPLPHVKALIGGSYNVIMSSTITGYEGTGRSLSLKLLQQLREQAAASSGVNIATTTSIQTSAVSSRGRTLHELTLSESVRYSPGDPVESWLYRLLCLDTPTVPSHTSSCPPPQNCSLYYVNRSVLLSGHNESEHLLSEIMSLLAASHYRNSPDDLQILSDAPAHSIFVLLPPVYQGMESLPPVLAVVQVCVEGGIPSQVSENVLRRGERPGGDLVPWTLASQFLSSGITSDVGLRIVRVAAHPDYQSMGYGSRAINLLKEYYSGQHVSLEEKTTTSHTLTREKQQQQDDDDDNTQQIITPRKTSEPLLLKLSERVPENVDYLSVSYGLTLPLLRFWSRAGYLPLYISQVQNKTTGEHSCMMVNPLNNNNNTDDLTDNTANNNNNNESCSASVKTNSQEFLRRFKSLLGGPLSDLHPMLALGVIQAHANTLPHKEIEWNELRNVISGHDLMRLERYSKNLADRHLIADLLTSIATLFFLQRLPSVHLSPLQSVSKV
;
A
#
# COMPACT_ATOMS: atom_id res chain seq x y z
N MET A 1 5.28 -26.90 -23.63
CA MET A 1 4.84 -27.42 -24.95
C MET A 1 3.67 -28.39 -24.82
N VAL A 2 3.84 -29.56 -24.19
CA VAL A 2 2.76 -30.58 -24.10
C VAL A 2 1.48 -30.02 -23.47
N ILE A 3 1.61 -29.32 -22.33
CA ILE A 3 0.47 -28.68 -21.65
C ILE A 3 -0.21 -27.63 -22.55
N HIS A 4 0.55 -26.82 -23.28
CA HIS A 4 0.00 -25.84 -24.23
C HIS A 4 -0.81 -26.52 -25.35
N HIS A 5 -0.34 -27.66 -25.86
CA HIS A 5 -1.07 -28.42 -26.86
C HIS A 5 -2.38 -28.99 -26.31
N LEU A 6 -2.38 -29.48 -25.07
CA LEU A 6 -3.59 -29.95 -24.39
C LEU A 6 -4.61 -28.82 -24.20
N ILE A 7 -4.16 -27.65 -23.74
CA ILE A 7 -5.02 -26.47 -23.58
C ILE A 7 -5.58 -26.00 -24.92
N SER A 8 -4.75 -25.95 -25.96
CA SER A 8 -5.21 -25.54 -27.30
C SER A 8 -6.24 -26.51 -27.87
N LYS A 9 -6.09 -27.81 -27.61
CA LYS A 9 -7.08 -28.82 -28.00
C LYS A 9 -8.40 -28.66 -27.22
N ALA A 10 -8.34 -28.26 -25.94
CA ALA A 10 -9.51 -28.06 -25.10
C ALA A 10 -10.28 -26.77 -25.45
N LEU A 11 -9.57 -25.66 -25.70
CA LEU A 11 -10.17 -24.35 -25.98
C LEU A 11 -10.55 -24.14 -27.45
N GLY A 12 -9.98 -24.91 -28.38
CA GLY A 12 -10.18 -24.72 -29.82
C GLY A 12 -9.39 -23.56 -30.43
N GLU A 13 -8.74 -22.73 -29.61
CA GLU A 13 -7.87 -21.62 -30.03
C GLU A 13 -6.43 -21.81 -29.52
N ARG A 14 -5.47 -21.07 -30.08
CA ARG A 14 -4.09 -21.05 -29.59
C ARG A 14 -3.92 -19.96 -28.54
N PRO A 15 -3.76 -20.30 -27.25
CA PRO A 15 -3.64 -19.29 -26.20
C PRO A 15 -2.30 -18.54 -26.31
N SER A 16 -2.34 -17.24 -26.03
CA SER A 16 -1.16 -16.40 -25.83
C SER A 16 -0.42 -16.81 -24.57
N VAL A 17 0.91 -16.70 -24.59
CA VAL A 17 1.77 -17.20 -23.51
C VAL A 17 2.54 -16.05 -22.87
N LEU A 18 2.45 -15.95 -21.55
CA LEU A 18 3.28 -15.07 -20.74
C LEU A 18 4.44 -15.87 -20.13
N TRP A 19 5.67 -15.43 -20.36
CA TRP A 19 6.87 -16.03 -19.78
C TRP A 19 7.54 -15.07 -18.81
N CYS A 20 7.49 -15.41 -17.53
CA CYS A 20 8.01 -14.59 -16.43
C CYS A 20 9.36 -15.15 -15.93
N HIS A 21 10.37 -14.28 -15.88
CA HIS A 21 11.73 -14.66 -15.51
C HIS A 21 12.44 -13.59 -14.67
N LYS A 22 13.52 -13.99 -13.99
CA LYS A 22 14.46 -13.07 -13.33
C LYS A 22 15.37 -12.38 -14.36
N ARG A 23 15.86 -11.17 -14.07
CA ARG A 23 16.73 -10.38 -14.98
C ARG A 23 18.01 -11.13 -15.39
N ASP A 24 18.55 -11.94 -14.50
CA ASP A 24 19.81 -12.68 -14.68
C ASP A 24 19.62 -14.08 -15.26
N SER A 25 18.38 -14.47 -15.59
CA SER A 25 18.10 -15.77 -16.19
C SER A 25 18.70 -15.85 -17.60
N ASP A 26 19.39 -16.95 -17.91
CA ASP A 26 20.08 -17.17 -19.19
C ASP A 26 19.12 -17.37 -20.37
N VAL A 27 17.93 -17.90 -20.07
CA VAL A 27 16.93 -18.34 -21.03
C VAL A 27 16.48 -17.25 -22.03
N PRO A 28 16.16 -15.99 -21.66
CA PRO A 28 15.75 -14.95 -22.62
C PRO A 28 16.87 -14.46 -23.55
N ARG A 29 18.15 -14.50 -23.13
CA ARG A 29 19.27 -14.02 -23.94
C ARG A 29 19.72 -15.04 -24.97
N GLN A 30 19.77 -16.31 -24.57
CA GLN A 30 20.15 -17.41 -25.44
C GLN A 30 19.03 -17.73 -26.42
N SER A 31 17.77 -17.80 -25.96
CA SER A 31 16.62 -18.07 -26.82
C SER A 31 16.48 -17.00 -27.90
N ARG A 32 16.51 -15.69 -27.61
CA ARG A 32 16.34 -14.65 -28.65
C ARG A 32 17.40 -14.70 -29.76
N LYS A 33 18.65 -15.02 -29.41
CA LYS A 33 19.74 -15.19 -30.40
C LYS A 33 19.60 -16.50 -31.17
N GLN A 34 19.26 -17.59 -30.50
CA GLN A 34 19.04 -18.91 -31.10
C GLN A 34 17.79 -18.92 -31.99
N LEU A 35 16.68 -18.31 -31.56
CA LEU A 35 15.44 -18.10 -32.31
C LEU A 35 15.70 -17.34 -33.62
N LYS A 36 16.47 -16.24 -33.60
CA LYS A 36 16.86 -15.51 -34.82
C LYS A 36 17.75 -16.34 -35.75
N LYS A 37 18.64 -17.16 -35.18
CA LYS A 37 19.52 -18.07 -35.95
C LYS A 37 18.72 -19.22 -36.57
N LEU A 38 17.77 -19.79 -35.82
CA LEU A 38 16.85 -20.84 -36.26
C LEU A 38 15.87 -20.33 -37.30
N GLU A 39 15.32 -19.13 -37.13
CA GLU A 39 14.46 -18.49 -38.15
C GLU A 39 15.22 -18.31 -39.47
N LYS A 40 16.49 -17.88 -39.41
CA LYS A 40 17.36 -17.78 -40.58
C LYS A 40 17.65 -19.16 -41.21
N ASN A 41 17.88 -20.18 -40.38
CA ASN A 41 18.16 -21.54 -40.83
C ASN A 41 16.93 -22.24 -41.44
N LEU A 42 15.74 -22.03 -40.86
CA LEU A 42 14.45 -22.48 -41.38
C LEU A 42 14.14 -21.82 -42.73
N LYS A 43 14.34 -20.50 -42.85
CA LYS A 43 14.21 -19.78 -44.13
C LYS A 43 15.21 -20.27 -45.19
N SER A 44 16.37 -20.80 -44.76
CA SER A 44 17.38 -21.38 -45.64
C SER A 44 17.17 -22.86 -45.99
N GLY A 45 16.15 -23.51 -45.41
CA GLY A 45 15.81 -24.92 -45.69
C GLY A 45 16.81 -25.97 -45.16
N LYS A 46 17.70 -25.60 -44.23
CA LYS A 46 18.81 -26.47 -43.76
C LYS A 46 18.50 -27.25 -42.47
N CYS A 47 17.32 -27.09 -41.88
CA CYS A 47 16.97 -27.73 -40.60
C CYS A 47 15.67 -28.53 -40.71
N ASP A 48 15.76 -29.83 -40.41
CA ASP A 48 14.60 -30.68 -40.16
C ASP A 48 14.05 -30.45 -38.75
N ILE A 49 12.74 -30.63 -38.58
CA ILE A 49 12.04 -30.49 -37.30
C ILE A 49 12.35 -31.73 -36.44
N SER A 50 13.46 -31.72 -35.71
CA SER A 50 13.85 -32.77 -34.77
C SER A 50 13.23 -32.55 -33.37
N LYS A 51 13.19 -33.61 -32.54
CA LYS A 51 12.71 -33.52 -31.14
C LYS A 51 13.49 -32.49 -30.30
N GLU A 52 14.75 -32.25 -30.62
CA GLU A 52 15.61 -31.27 -29.95
C GLU A 52 15.21 -29.83 -30.27
N ASN A 53 14.72 -29.56 -31.50
CA ASN A 53 14.29 -28.23 -31.94
C ASN A 53 12.80 -27.96 -31.66
N ALA A 54 12.04 -28.94 -31.16
CA ALA A 54 10.59 -28.83 -31.00
C ALA A 54 10.18 -27.71 -30.04
N PHE A 55 10.95 -27.45 -28.98
CA PHE A 55 10.71 -26.36 -28.04
C PHE A 55 10.99 -24.99 -28.68
N ASP A 56 12.09 -24.85 -29.43
CA ASP A 56 12.42 -23.58 -30.08
C ASP A 56 11.44 -23.23 -31.21
N VAL A 57 11.00 -24.24 -31.97
CA VAL A 57 9.92 -24.08 -32.96
C VAL A 57 8.61 -23.69 -32.28
N PHE A 58 8.31 -24.26 -31.11
CA PHE A 58 7.17 -23.85 -30.30
C PHE A 58 7.28 -22.38 -29.87
N MET A 59 8.44 -21.92 -29.39
CA MET A 59 8.65 -20.54 -28.96
C MET A 59 8.62 -19.52 -30.12
N LEU A 60 8.99 -19.92 -31.35
CA LEU A 60 8.82 -19.09 -32.56
C LEU A 60 7.37 -19.02 -33.03
N SER A 61 6.67 -20.16 -33.01
CA SER A 61 5.32 -20.27 -33.56
C SER A 61 4.24 -19.72 -32.63
N THR A 62 4.52 -19.63 -31.33
CA THR A 62 3.60 -19.07 -30.34
C THR A 62 3.96 -17.62 -30.02
N GLY A 63 2.93 -16.78 -29.85
CA GLY A 63 3.11 -15.39 -29.43
C GLY A 63 3.47 -15.31 -27.95
N VAL A 64 4.74 -15.58 -27.61
CA VAL A 64 5.26 -15.51 -26.25
C VAL A 64 5.69 -14.10 -25.90
N LYS A 65 5.08 -13.51 -24.86
CA LYS A 65 5.55 -12.25 -24.28
C LYS A 65 6.47 -12.56 -23.10
N TYR A 66 7.69 -12.04 -23.14
CA TYR A 66 8.64 -12.16 -22.05
C TYR A 66 8.51 -10.97 -21.09
N CYS A 67 8.41 -11.24 -19.80
CA CYS A 67 8.32 -10.23 -18.76
C CYS A 67 9.34 -10.52 -17.65
N CYS A 68 10.12 -9.51 -17.28
CA CYS A 68 10.89 -9.56 -16.04
C CYS A 68 9.95 -9.36 -14.85
N PHE A 69 10.21 -10.02 -13.70
CA PHE A 69 9.41 -9.79 -12.48
C PHE A 69 9.34 -8.32 -12.05
N ASN A 70 10.44 -7.58 -12.21
CA ASN A 70 10.51 -6.14 -11.92
C ASN A 70 9.60 -5.29 -12.83
N ASP A 71 9.31 -5.76 -14.04
CA ASP A 71 8.54 -5.03 -15.05
C ASP A 71 7.09 -5.56 -15.14
N SER A 72 6.64 -6.31 -14.13
CA SER A 72 5.30 -6.90 -14.01
C SER A 72 4.15 -5.88 -14.02
N GLN A 73 4.44 -4.58 -13.96
CA GLN A 73 3.43 -3.53 -14.14
C GLN A 73 3.01 -3.36 -15.61
N SER A 74 3.86 -3.75 -16.56
CA SER A 74 3.59 -3.59 -18.00
C SER A 74 2.62 -4.64 -18.57
N ILE A 75 2.37 -5.72 -17.83
CA ILE A 75 1.42 -6.78 -18.21
C ILE A 75 -0.01 -6.46 -17.75
N LEU A 76 -0.18 -5.44 -16.91
CA LEU A 76 -1.49 -5.01 -16.44
C LEU A 76 -2.32 -4.51 -17.63
N GLY A 77 -3.63 -4.81 -17.61
CA GLY A 77 -4.54 -4.53 -18.74
C GLY A 77 -4.58 -5.63 -19.80
N ASN A 78 -3.52 -6.42 -19.95
CA ASN A 78 -3.51 -7.56 -20.87
C ASN A 78 -4.10 -8.82 -20.22
N THR A 79 -4.51 -9.77 -21.06
CA THR A 79 -5.00 -11.10 -20.67
C THR A 79 -4.24 -12.16 -21.46
N TYR A 80 -3.83 -13.24 -20.78
CA TYR A 80 -3.09 -14.36 -21.36
C TYR A 80 -3.81 -15.69 -21.13
N GLY A 81 -3.65 -16.65 -22.04
CA GLY A 81 -4.24 -17.98 -21.86
C GLY A 81 -3.32 -18.96 -21.10
N MET A 82 -2.01 -18.73 -21.11
CA MET A 82 -1.05 -19.54 -20.35
C MET A 82 0.05 -18.66 -19.75
N CYS A 83 0.40 -18.89 -18.50
CA CYS A 83 1.54 -18.24 -17.87
C CYS A 83 2.57 -19.25 -17.36
N VAL A 84 3.84 -19.00 -17.65
CA VAL A 84 4.98 -19.78 -17.16
C VAL A 84 5.82 -18.90 -16.23
N ILE A 85 5.97 -19.34 -14.99
CA ILE A 85 6.83 -18.73 -13.97
C ILE A 85 8.08 -19.60 -13.88
N GLN A 86 9.22 -19.07 -14.30
CA GLN A 86 10.45 -19.86 -14.41
C GLN A 86 11.22 -19.97 -13.09
N ASP A 87 11.45 -18.85 -12.41
CA ASP A 87 12.34 -18.78 -11.24
C ASP A 87 11.52 -18.47 -9.99
N PHE A 88 11.25 -19.45 -9.11
CA PHE A 88 10.51 -19.23 -7.86
C PHE A 88 11.23 -18.26 -6.90
N GLU A 89 12.56 -18.26 -6.90
CA GLU A 89 13.42 -17.39 -6.08
C GLU A 89 13.14 -15.89 -6.26
N GLY A 90 12.70 -15.51 -7.48
CA GLY A 90 12.43 -14.12 -7.84
C GLY A 90 10.98 -13.69 -7.65
N VAL A 91 10.07 -14.60 -7.26
CA VAL A 91 8.64 -14.32 -7.15
C VAL A 91 8.33 -13.61 -5.85
N THR A 92 7.84 -12.38 -5.89
CA THR A 92 7.25 -11.72 -4.71
C THR A 92 5.75 -12.01 -4.62
N ALA A 93 5.15 -11.87 -3.43
CA ALA A 93 3.71 -12.03 -3.24
C ALA A 93 2.88 -11.14 -4.21
N ASN A 94 3.30 -9.89 -4.40
CA ASN A 94 2.68 -8.96 -5.35
C ASN A 94 2.85 -9.39 -6.81
N THR A 95 4.02 -9.92 -7.17
CA THR A 95 4.28 -10.38 -8.54
C THR A 95 3.46 -11.63 -8.84
N LEU A 96 3.31 -12.53 -7.86
CA LEU A 96 2.43 -13.69 -7.95
C LEU A 96 1.00 -13.25 -8.29
N CYS A 97 0.42 -12.29 -7.55
CA CYS A 97 -0.92 -11.77 -7.85
C CYS A 97 -1.05 -11.19 -9.25
N ARG A 98 -0.10 -10.34 -9.65
CA ARG A 98 -0.13 -9.68 -10.97
C ARG A 98 -0.17 -10.69 -12.09
N ILE A 99 0.61 -11.76 -11.95
CA ILE A 99 0.74 -12.79 -12.96
C ILE A 99 -0.51 -13.67 -13.00
N THR A 100 -0.96 -14.18 -11.85
CA THR A 100 -2.11 -15.09 -11.78
C THR A 100 -3.39 -14.42 -12.26
N GLU A 101 -3.65 -13.16 -11.90
CA GLU A 101 -4.84 -12.43 -12.31
C GLU A 101 -4.89 -12.12 -13.81
N THR A 102 -3.75 -12.13 -14.52
CA THR A 102 -3.71 -11.91 -15.98
C THR A 102 -4.14 -13.11 -16.80
N VAL A 103 -4.32 -14.28 -16.17
CA VAL A 103 -4.72 -15.50 -16.86
C VAL A 103 -6.24 -15.56 -17.00
N SER A 104 -6.73 -15.89 -18.19
CA SER A 104 -8.16 -16.11 -18.45
C SER A 104 -8.64 -17.47 -17.94
N GLY A 105 -9.95 -17.59 -17.70
CA GLY A 105 -10.60 -18.86 -17.38
C GLY A 105 -10.33 -19.92 -18.45
N GLY A 106 -10.12 -21.16 -18.03
CA GLY A 106 -9.67 -22.25 -18.91
C GLY A 106 -8.17 -22.21 -19.27
N GLY A 107 -7.43 -21.20 -18.79
CA GLY A 107 -5.99 -21.11 -18.89
C GLY A 107 -5.24 -21.90 -17.82
N ALA A 108 -3.91 -21.84 -17.84
CA ALA A 108 -3.04 -22.50 -16.85
C ALA A 108 -1.89 -21.61 -16.39
N VAL A 109 -1.61 -21.65 -15.09
CA VAL A 109 -0.41 -21.07 -14.46
C VAL A 109 0.55 -22.21 -14.15
N ILE A 110 1.75 -22.17 -14.73
CA ILE A 110 2.77 -23.20 -14.59
C ILE A 110 3.92 -22.61 -13.77
N LEU A 111 4.19 -23.20 -12.62
CA LEU A 111 5.35 -22.89 -11.78
C LEU A 111 6.45 -23.92 -12.06
N LEU A 112 7.61 -23.46 -12.54
CA LEU A 112 8.78 -24.31 -12.68
C LEU A 112 9.57 -24.28 -11.37
N LEU A 113 9.82 -25.47 -10.82
CA LEU A 113 10.66 -25.66 -9.64
C LEU A 113 12.01 -26.25 -10.07
N PRO A 114 13.11 -25.89 -9.40
CA PRO A 114 14.38 -26.57 -9.62
C PRO A 114 14.25 -28.05 -9.26
N GLY A 115 15.14 -28.91 -9.78
CA GLY A 115 15.10 -30.35 -9.54
C GLY A 115 15.26 -30.64 -8.05
N MET A 116 14.16 -30.96 -7.37
CA MET A 116 14.08 -31.19 -5.93
C MET A 116 13.41 -32.53 -5.66
N ASN A 117 13.83 -33.21 -4.59
CA ASN A 117 13.32 -34.55 -4.24
C ASN A 117 11.99 -34.50 -3.48
N SER A 118 11.66 -33.38 -2.82
CA SER A 118 10.38 -33.19 -2.11
C SER A 118 9.92 -31.73 -2.15
N LEU A 119 8.59 -31.52 -2.07
CA LEU A 119 8.02 -30.17 -1.97
C LEU A 119 8.38 -29.45 -0.67
N ARG A 120 8.72 -30.19 0.40
CA ARG A 120 9.15 -29.59 1.68
C ARG A 120 10.45 -28.83 1.54
N CYS A 121 11.36 -29.24 0.66
CA CYS A 121 12.60 -28.50 0.41
C CYS A 121 12.33 -27.07 -0.12
N LEU A 122 11.15 -26.78 -0.68
CA LEU A 122 10.78 -25.44 -1.12
C LEU A 122 10.66 -24.46 0.04
N SER A 123 10.34 -24.97 1.24
CA SER A 123 10.24 -24.14 2.44
C SER A 123 11.57 -23.49 2.83
N SER A 124 12.71 -24.17 2.64
CA SER A 124 14.03 -23.66 3.03
C SER A 124 14.71 -22.82 1.95
N LEU A 125 14.05 -22.62 0.80
CA LEU A 125 14.61 -21.93 -0.35
C LEU A 125 14.75 -20.42 -0.06
N LYS A 126 15.94 -19.88 -0.29
CA LYS A 126 16.23 -18.43 -0.14
C LYS A 126 15.76 -17.66 -1.37
N MET A 127 15.02 -16.58 -1.15
CA MET A 127 14.46 -15.71 -2.18
C MET A 127 15.27 -14.42 -2.32
N ASP A 128 15.14 -13.74 -3.45
CA ASP A 128 15.83 -12.47 -3.70
C ASP A 128 15.44 -11.38 -2.71
N ILE A 129 14.18 -11.37 -2.26
CA ILE A 129 13.68 -10.39 -1.28
C ILE A 129 14.42 -10.51 0.05
N HIS A 130 14.90 -11.70 0.42
CA HIS A 130 15.62 -11.94 1.68
C HIS A 130 16.91 -11.13 1.76
N SER A 131 17.53 -10.75 0.62
CA SER A 131 18.67 -9.84 0.63
C SER A 131 18.34 -8.45 1.20
N ARG A 132 17.10 -7.98 1.01
CA ARG A 132 16.61 -6.67 1.49
C ARG A 132 16.10 -6.70 2.93
N LEU A 133 15.77 -7.89 3.45
CA LEU A 133 15.20 -8.08 4.80
C LEU A 133 16.26 -8.29 5.88
N LYS A 134 17.53 -8.42 5.48
CA LYS A 134 18.64 -8.53 6.42
C LYS A 134 18.90 -7.19 7.07
N THR A 135 18.85 -7.16 8.39
CA THR A 135 19.40 -6.06 9.19
C THR A 135 20.76 -6.48 9.74
N HIS A 136 21.56 -5.51 10.18
CA HIS A 136 22.85 -5.83 10.78
C HIS A 136 22.71 -6.65 12.07
N SER A 137 21.69 -6.36 12.89
CA SER A 137 21.40 -7.13 14.11
C SER A 137 20.93 -8.55 13.83
N HIS A 138 20.25 -8.79 12.70
CA HIS A 138 19.65 -10.08 12.36
C HIS A 138 19.97 -10.50 10.91
N PRO A 139 21.13 -11.14 10.67
CA PRO A 139 21.56 -11.53 9.33
C PRO A 139 20.86 -12.79 8.78
N ASN A 140 20.29 -13.62 9.66
CA ASN A 140 19.66 -14.89 9.29
C ASN A 140 18.15 -14.73 9.11
N VAL A 141 17.70 -14.84 7.86
CA VAL A 141 16.28 -14.74 7.47
C VAL A 141 15.67 -16.14 7.48
N ILE A 142 14.47 -16.28 8.05
CA ILE A 142 13.71 -17.55 8.10
C ILE A 142 12.56 -17.44 7.08
N PRO A 143 12.51 -18.29 6.05
CA PRO A 143 11.50 -18.22 4.98
C PRO A 143 10.12 -18.78 5.41
N LEU A 144 9.46 -18.13 6.38
CA LEU A 144 8.14 -18.56 6.88
C LEU A 144 7.04 -18.43 5.82
N PHE A 145 7.17 -17.48 4.87
CA PHE A 145 6.22 -17.37 3.76
C PHE A 145 6.22 -18.62 2.88
N ASN A 146 7.38 -19.19 2.61
CA ASN A 146 7.52 -20.37 1.75
C ASN A 146 6.93 -21.61 2.42
N GLU A 147 7.12 -21.74 3.73
CA GLU A 147 6.43 -22.79 4.53
C GLU A 147 4.91 -22.70 4.36
N ARG A 148 4.35 -21.51 4.57
CA ARG A 148 2.91 -21.28 4.39
C ARG A 148 2.47 -21.50 2.95
N PHE A 149 3.26 -21.09 1.95
CA PHE A 149 2.98 -21.32 0.55
C PHE A 149 2.82 -22.81 0.26
N VAL A 150 3.75 -23.66 0.71
CA VAL A 150 3.68 -25.12 0.53
C VAL A 150 2.42 -25.71 1.19
N VAL A 151 2.11 -25.31 2.43
CA VAL A 151 0.89 -25.75 3.11
C VAL A 151 -0.36 -25.29 2.35
N SER A 152 -0.36 -24.07 1.83
CA SER A 152 -1.49 -23.51 1.10
C SER A 152 -1.83 -24.26 -0.19
N LEU A 153 -0.85 -24.93 -0.81
CA LEU A 153 -1.10 -25.73 -2.01
C LEU A 153 -2.08 -26.88 -1.73
N SER A 154 -2.13 -27.38 -0.49
CA SER A 154 -3.11 -28.39 -0.07
C SER A 154 -4.55 -27.86 -0.02
N TRP A 155 -4.74 -26.54 0.12
CA TRP A 155 -6.06 -25.91 0.18
C TRP A 155 -6.70 -25.77 -1.20
N CYS A 156 -5.90 -25.76 -2.27
CA CYS A 156 -6.37 -25.60 -3.63
C CYS A 156 -6.75 -26.95 -4.25
N LYS A 157 -8.01 -27.08 -4.70
CA LYS A 157 -8.51 -28.30 -5.36
C LYS A 157 -8.00 -28.47 -6.80
N SER A 158 -7.51 -27.40 -7.42
CA SER A 158 -7.14 -27.36 -8.85
C SER A 158 -5.63 -27.34 -9.10
N PHE A 159 -4.82 -27.47 -8.03
CA PHE A 159 -3.37 -27.50 -8.16
C PHE A 159 -2.91 -28.90 -8.55
N LEU A 160 -1.93 -29.06 -9.44
CA LEU A 160 -1.35 -30.37 -9.76
C LEU A 160 0.17 -30.29 -9.72
N VAL A 161 0.80 -31.27 -9.06
CA VAL A 161 2.26 -31.41 -9.04
C VAL A 161 2.66 -32.52 -10.00
N LEU A 162 3.46 -32.13 -10.98
CA LEU A 162 3.93 -33.00 -12.06
C LEU A 162 5.45 -33.10 -12.00
N ASP A 163 5.98 -34.32 -12.10
CA ASP A 163 7.40 -34.53 -12.33
C ASP A 163 7.77 -34.07 -13.77
N SER A 164 9.08 -33.96 -14.03
CA SER A 164 9.71 -33.75 -15.35
C SER A 164 9.16 -34.64 -16.48
N LYS A 165 8.62 -35.82 -16.15
CA LYS A 165 7.97 -36.76 -17.08
C LYS A 165 6.44 -36.61 -17.17
N LEU A 166 5.87 -35.57 -16.57
CA LEU A 166 4.42 -35.30 -16.46
C LEU A 166 3.64 -36.38 -15.70
N GLN A 167 4.25 -37.02 -14.71
CA GLN A 167 3.59 -37.96 -13.81
C GLN A 167 3.13 -37.25 -12.53
N LEU A 168 1.99 -37.64 -11.97
CA LEU A 168 1.43 -37.06 -10.75
C LEU A 168 2.24 -37.49 -9.52
N VAL A 169 2.60 -36.52 -8.68
CA VAL A 169 3.27 -36.76 -7.40
C VAL A 169 2.22 -36.87 -6.28
N PRO A 170 2.17 -37.99 -5.52
CA PRO A 170 1.10 -38.26 -4.55
C PRO A 170 1.22 -37.51 -3.19
N GLU A 171 2.17 -36.57 -3.04
CA GLU A 171 2.43 -35.84 -1.78
C GLU A 171 1.26 -34.96 -1.29
N LEU A 172 0.28 -34.70 -2.16
CA LEU A 172 -0.90 -33.89 -1.89
C LEU A 172 -2.19 -34.75 -1.98
N PRO A 173 -2.69 -35.30 -0.86
CA PRO A 173 -3.78 -36.27 -0.87
C PRO A 173 -5.15 -35.69 -1.29
N THR A 174 -5.34 -34.36 -1.19
CA THR A 174 -6.59 -33.69 -1.61
C THR A 174 -6.84 -33.71 -3.13
N LEU A 175 -5.84 -34.12 -3.92
CA LEU A 175 -5.88 -34.09 -5.38
C LEU A 175 -6.16 -35.45 -6.04
N ASN A 176 -5.88 -36.56 -5.34
CA ASN A 176 -6.09 -37.90 -5.90
C ASN A 176 -7.57 -38.33 -5.87
N ASP A 177 -8.39 -37.66 -5.05
CA ASP A 177 -9.84 -37.83 -4.98
C ASP A 177 -10.60 -36.82 -5.85
N THR A 178 -9.98 -36.27 -6.91
CA THR A 178 -10.80 -35.89 -8.06
C THR A 178 -11.32 -37.19 -8.66
N GLN A 179 -12.42 -37.68 -8.08
CA GLN A 179 -13.49 -38.18 -8.91
C GLN A 179 -13.53 -37.24 -10.11
N VAL A 180 -13.36 -37.82 -11.29
CA VAL A 180 -13.90 -37.23 -12.51
C VAL A 180 -15.42 -37.17 -12.28
N GLU A 181 -15.87 -36.30 -11.38
CA GLU A 181 -17.24 -35.85 -11.36
C GLU A 181 -17.35 -35.13 -12.69
N ASN A 182 -17.94 -35.83 -13.66
CA ASN A 182 -18.64 -35.20 -14.76
C ASN A 182 -19.29 -33.94 -14.17
N ILE A 183 -18.76 -32.76 -14.53
CA ILE A 183 -19.14 -31.47 -13.97
C ILE A 183 -20.64 -31.30 -14.26
N ASN A 184 -21.46 -31.78 -13.33
CA ASN A 184 -22.86 -32.07 -13.53
C ASN A 184 -23.65 -30.86 -13.08
N CYS A 185 -24.18 -30.13 -14.07
CA CYS A 185 -25.38 -29.27 -14.05
C CYS A 185 -25.52 -28.11 -13.05
N LYS A 186 -24.89 -28.11 -11.86
CA LYS A 186 -25.12 -27.09 -10.80
C LYS A 186 -24.31 -25.81 -10.97
N GLN A 187 -23.05 -25.88 -11.41
CA GLN A 187 -22.26 -24.69 -11.74
C GLN A 187 -22.69 -24.05 -13.06
N LEU A 188 -23.14 -24.88 -14.02
CA LEU A 188 -23.77 -24.40 -15.25
C LEU A 188 -25.05 -23.61 -14.96
N THR A 189 -25.85 -23.98 -13.95
CA THR A 189 -27.12 -23.28 -13.65
C THR A 189 -26.90 -21.84 -13.18
N ALA A 190 -25.88 -21.57 -12.37
CA ALA A 190 -25.59 -20.21 -11.87
C ALA A 190 -25.06 -19.27 -12.98
N LEU A 191 -24.21 -19.79 -13.87
CA LEU A 191 -23.73 -19.08 -15.06
C LEU A 191 -24.87 -18.83 -16.04
N GLN A 192 -25.71 -19.84 -16.29
CA GLN A 192 -26.91 -19.72 -17.12
C GLN A 192 -27.88 -18.67 -16.56
N THR A 193 -28.11 -18.60 -15.24
CA THR A 193 -29.02 -17.58 -14.67
C THR A 193 -28.54 -16.14 -14.85
N SER A 194 -27.23 -15.88 -14.79
CA SER A 194 -26.70 -14.53 -14.98
C SER A 194 -26.70 -14.13 -16.46
N GLN A 195 -26.42 -15.09 -17.34
CA GLN A 195 -26.48 -14.90 -18.79
C GLN A 195 -27.92 -14.70 -19.30
N THR A 196 -28.89 -15.48 -18.81
CA THR A 196 -30.30 -15.29 -19.19
C THR A 196 -30.83 -13.94 -18.73
N GLN A 197 -30.52 -13.51 -17.51
CA GLN A 197 -30.92 -12.16 -17.04
C GLN A 197 -30.31 -11.03 -17.87
N LEU A 198 -29.11 -11.24 -18.41
CA LEU A 198 -28.44 -10.28 -19.28
C LEU A 198 -29.10 -10.24 -20.67
N GLU A 199 -29.46 -11.39 -21.21
CA GLU A 199 -30.24 -11.50 -22.45
C GLU A 199 -31.62 -10.86 -22.30
N ASP A 200 -32.31 -11.08 -21.17
CA ASP A 200 -33.58 -10.44 -20.85
C ASP A 200 -33.44 -8.91 -20.80
N LEU A 201 -32.38 -8.40 -20.15
CA LEU A 201 -32.09 -6.97 -20.11
C LEU A 201 -31.83 -6.42 -21.52
N ARG A 202 -31.03 -7.12 -22.34
CA ARG A 202 -30.77 -6.72 -23.73
C ARG A 202 -32.05 -6.67 -24.55
N ASN A 203 -32.92 -7.66 -24.41
CA ASN A 203 -34.20 -7.73 -25.10
C ASN A 203 -35.12 -6.57 -24.69
N SER A 204 -35.20 -6.25 -23.39
CA SER A 204 -36.00 -5.11 -22.90
C SER A 204 -35.52 -3.74 -23.42
N LEU A 205 -34.23 -3.60 -23.70
CA LEU A 205 -33.63 -2.35 -24.14
C LEU A 205 -33.50 -2.26 -25.66
N HIS A 206 -33.83 -3.30 -26.42
CA HIS A 206 -33.72 -3.32 -27.87
C HIS A 206 -34.61 -2.25 -28.55
N ASP A 207 -35.74 -1.90 -27.91
CA ASP A 207 -36.68 -0.90 -28.41
C ASP A 207 -36.32 0.55 -28.01
N ALA A 208 -35.27 0.76 -27.22
CA ALA A 208 -34.85 2.09 -26.78
C ALA A 208 -34.10 2.87 -27.87
N GLU A 209 -34.15 4.20 -27.81
CA GLU A 209 -33.39 5.07 -28.72
C GLU A 209 -31.87 4.81 -28.63
N LYS A 210 -31.15 5.05 -29.74
CA LYS A 210 -29.68 5.07 -29.77
C LYS A 210 -29.20 6.05 -28.68
N PRO A 211 -28.20 5.72 -27.84
CA PRO A 211 -27.10 4.75 -28.03
C PRO A 211 -27.23 3.42 -27.25
N LEU A 212 -28.28 3.25 -26.44
CA LEU A 212 -28.38 2.21 -25.41
C LEU A 212 -28.25 0.76 -25.94
N PRO A 213 -28.99 0.31 -26.99
CA PRO A 213 -28.95 -1.10 -27.40
C PRO A 213 -27.56 -1.57 -27.86
N HIS A 214 -26.81 -0.70 -28.53
CA HIS A 214 -25.52 -1.04 -29.14
C HIS A 214 -24.42 -1.13 -28.07
N LEU A 215 -24.40 -0.20 -27.12
CA LEU A 215 -23.45 -0.23 -26.00
C LEU A 215 -23.71 -1.41 -25.05
N MET A 216 -24.98 -1.78 -24.86
CA MET A 216 -25.36 -2.93 -24.03
C MET A 216 -25.02 -4.27 -24.68
N SER A 217 -24.93 -4.32 -26.02
CA SER A 217 -24.40 -5.50 -26.72
C SER A 217 -22.91 -5.73 -26.43
N CYS A 218 -22.14 -4.66 -26.18
CA CYS A 218 -20.72 -4.73 -25.86
C CYS A 218 -20.43 -5.13 -24.40
N CYS A 219 -21.41 -5.02 -23.49
CA CYS A 219 -21.25 -5.41 -22.10
C CYS A 219 -21.27 -6.94 -21.96
N TRP A 220 -20.30 -7.50 -21.25
CA TRP A 220 -20.19 -8.96 -21.07
C TRP A 220 -20.95 -9.46 -19.85
N THR A 221 -20.94 -8.69 -18.76
CA THR A 221 -21.56 -9.07 -17.48
C THR A 221 -22.77 -8.19 -17.17
N LEU A 222 -23.69 -8.75 -16.37
CA LEU A 222 -24.91 -8.07 -15.97
C LEU A 222 -24.62 -6.90 -15.01
N ASP A 223 -23.64 -7.07 -14.13
CA ASP A 223 -23.15 -5.99 -13.26
C ASP A 223 -22.60 -4.82 -14.08
N GLN A 224 -21.83 -5.09 -15.13
CA GLN A 224 -21.29 -4.06 -16.02
C GLN A 224 -22.43 -3.32 -16.75
N ALA A 225 -23.39 -4.05 -17.30
CA ALA A 225 -24.58 -3.51 -17.96
C ALA A 225 -25.36 -2.56 -17.04
N LYS A 226 -25.68 -2.98 -15.81
CA LYS A 226 -26.38 -2.13 -14.82
C LYS A 226 -25.56 -0.89 -14.44
N ALA A 227 -24.25 -1.02 -14.31
CA ALA A 227 -23.37 0.10 -13.99
C ALA A 227 -23.34 1.14 -15.11
N VAL A 228 -23.24 0.71 -16.37
CA VAL A 228 -23.24 1.60 -17.55
C VAL A 228 -24.57 2.33 -17.68
N LEU A 229 -25.70 1.64 -17.49
CA LEU A 229 -27.03 2.28 -17.49
C LEU A 229 -27.12 3.40 -16.45
N LYS A 230 -26.76 3.11 -15.20
CA LYS A 230 -26.81 4.11 -14.12
C LYS A 230 -25.82 5.26 -14.33
N MET A 231 -24.67 5.02 -14.97
CA MET A 231 -23.76 6.10 -15.38
C MET A 231 -24.39 6.99 -16.46
N ILE A 232 -25.05 6.39 -17.45
CA ILE A 232 -25.77 7.12 -18.50
C ILE A 232 -26.90 7.97 -17.91
N ASP A 233 -27.71 7.42 -16.99
CA ASP A 233 -28.80 8.14 -16.33
C ASP A 233 -28.28 9.44 -15.68
N VAL A 234 -27.18 9.35 -14.91
CA VAL A 234 -26.56 10.51 -14.25
C VAL A 234 -25.99 11.52 -15.26
N LEU A 235 -25.50 11.07 -16.41
CA LEU A 235 -25.02 11.97 -17.47
C LEU A 235 -26.16 12.70 -18.18
N THR A 236 -27.36 12.10 -18.27
CA THR A 236 -28.54 12.71 -18.90
C THR A 236 -29.29 13.69 -18.00
N GLU A 237 -29.09 13.63 -16.68
CA GLU A 237 -29.69 14.58 -15.72
C GLU A 237 -29.15 16.00 -15.93
N LYS A 238 -29.95 16.85 -16.61
CA LYS A 238 -29.59 18.24 -16.90
C LYS A 238 -29.50 19.07 -15.61
N GLY A 239 -28.31 19.61 -15.32
CA GLY A 239 -28.08 20.58 -14.24
C GLY A 239 -27.73 19.99 -12.87
N GLY A 240 -27.53 18.68 -12.78
CA GLY A 240 -27.02 18.01 -11.58
C GLY A 240 -25.50 18.08 -11.47
N ARG A 241 -24.97 18.19 -10.25
CA ARG A 241 -23.57 17.88 -9.94
C ARG A 241 -23.53 16.44 -9.45
N GLY A 242 -23.47 15.49 -10.37
CA GLY A 242 -23.45 14.06 -10.06
C GLY A 242 -22.02 13.56 -9.76
N THR A 243 -21.87 12.74 -8.73
CA THR A 243 -20.68 11.90 -8.52
C THR A 243 -21.09 10.45 -8.62
N VAL A 244 -20.51 9.74 -9.58
CA VAL A 244 -20.63 8.28 -9.64
C VAL A 244 -19.33 7.67 -9.13
N SER A 245 -19.42 6.86 -8.08
CA SER A 245 -18.31 6.09 -7.56
C SER A 245 -18.47 4.63 -7.94
N LEU A 246 -17.68 4.17 -8.90
CA LEU A 246 -17.60 2.77 -9.30
C LEU A 246 -16.52 2.05 -8.48
N THR A 247 -16.94 1.14 -7.63
CA THR A 247 -16.06 0.34 -6.79
C THR A 247 -16.03 -1.09 -7.27
N ALA A 248 -14.84 -1.67 -7.46
CA ALA A 248 -14.76 -3.07 -7.83
C ALA A 248 -13.41 -3.68 -7.48
N GLY A 249 -13.38 -5.01 -7.38
CA GLY A 249 -12.12 -5.75 -7.40
C GLY A 249 -11.37 -5.58 -8.72
N ARG A 250 -10.11 -6.01 -8.72
CA ARG A 250 -9.30 -6.07 -9.95
C ARG A 250 -9.86 -7.13 -10.92
N GLY A 251 -9.70 -6.91 -12.23
CA GLY A 251 -10.19 -7.85 -13.26
C GLY A 251 -11.70 -7.88 -13.50
N ARG A 252 -12.48 -7.00 -12.86
CA ARG A 252 -13.96 -6.94 -12.96
C ARG A 252 -14.50 -6.00 -14.06
N GLY A 253 -13.63 -5.46 -14.93
CA GLY A 253 -14.06 -4.64 -16.09
C GLY A 253 -14.31 -3.15 -15.82
N LYS A 254 -13.71 -2.55 -14.78
CA LYS A 254 -13.88 -1.12 -14.44
C LYS A 254 -13.56 -0.17 -15.61
N SER A 255 -12.34 -0.21 -16.14
CA SER A 255 -11.92 0.68 -17.24
C SER A 255 -12.75 0.45 -18.52
N ALA A 256 -13.25 -0.76 -18.73
CA ALA A 256 -14.16 -1.08 -19.84
C ALA A 256 -15.53 -0.41 -19.66
N ALA A 257 -16.11 -0.48 -18.45
CA ALA A 257 -17.37 0.20 -18.13
C ALA A 257 -17.24 1.73 -18.26
N LEU A 258 -16.12 2.30 -17.79
CA LEU A 258 -15.82 3.73 -17.94
C LEU A 258 -15.68 4.14 -19.42
N GLY A 259 -14.97 3.35 -20.22
CA GLY A 259 -14.78 3.63 -21.65
C GLY A 259 -16.11 3.65 -22.42
N LEU A 260 -16.98 2.67 -22.15
CA LEU A 260 -18.34 2.62 -22.72
C LEU A 260 -19.21 3.80 -22.27
N ALA A 261 -19.11 4.21 -20.99
CA ALA A 261 -19.83 5.37 -20.48
C ALA A 261 -19.37 6.67 -21.16
N VAL A 262 -18.07 6.83 -21.43
CA VAL A 262 -17.54 8.00 -22.15
C VAL A 262 -17.96 8.00 -23.62
N ALA A 263 -17.99 6.85 -24.30
CA ALA A 263 -18.54 6.76 -25.65
C ALA A 263 -20.02 7.20 -25.69
N ALA A 264 -20.81 6.83 -24.68
CA ALA A 264 -22.18 7.33 -24.52
C ALA A 264 -22.21 8.84 -24.27
N ALA A 265 -21.32 9.37 -23.43
CA ALA A 265 -21.25 10.79 -23.10
C ALA A 265 -20.92 11.67 -24.31
N VAL A 266 -20.06 11.18 -25.21
CA VAL A 266 -19.79 11.80 -26.51
C VAL A 266 -21.06 11.83 -27.35
N HIS A 267 -21.83 10.74 -27.40
CA HIS A 267 -23.11 10.72 -28.11
C HIS A 267 -24.15 11.71 -27.51
N PHE A 268 -24.17 11.89 -26.19
CA PHE A 268 -25.03 12.88 -25.51
C PHE A 268 -24.56 14.33 -25.61
N SER A 269 -23.56 14.61 -26.43
CA SER A 269 -23.11 15.97 -26.73
C SER A 269 -22.38 16.73 -25.64
N LEU A 270 -21.58 16.02 -24.83
CA LEU A 270 -20.61 16.66 -23.95
C LEU A 270 -19.36 17.10 -24.74
N ASN A 271 -18.93 18.34 -24.55
CA ASN A 271 -17.85 18.96 -25.32
C ASN A 271 -16.46 18.57 -24.80
N ASN A 272 -16.21 18.87 -23.52
CA ASN A 272 -14.90 18.73 -22.88
C ASN A 272 -14.95 17.62 -21.83
N ILE A 273 -14.42 16.46 -22.21
CA ILE A 273 -14.29 15.29 -21.34
C ILE A 273 -12.82 15.16 -20.95
N PHE A 274 -12.54 15.26 -19.66
CA PHE A 274 -11.19 15.04 -19.14
C PHE A 274 -11.09 13.69 -18.47
N VAL A 275 -9.96 13.02 -18.69
CA VAL A 275 -9.64 11.74 -18.08
C VAL A 275 -8.37 11.89 -17.28
N THR A 276 -8.38 11.39 -16.05
CA THR A 276 -7.24 11.42 -15.14
C THR A 276 -6.95 10.02 -14.63
N SER A 277 -5.67 9.68 -14.58
CA SER A 277 -5.13 8.43 -14.04
C SER A 277 -3.72 8.71 -13.50
N PRO A 278 -3.17 7.87 -12.60
CA PRO A 278 -1.82 8.06 -12.07
C PRO A 278 -0.73 7.99 -13.14
N ALA A 279 -0.97 7.24 -14.23
CA ALA A 279 -0.09 7.17 -15.38
C ALA A 279 -0.92 6.98 -16.67
N PRO A 280 -0.55 7.61 -17.80
CA PRO A 280 -1.34 7.53 -19.03
C PRO A 280 -1.32 6.13 -19.66
N THR A 281 -0.31 5.31 -19.37
CA THR A 281 -0.24 3.91 -19.83
C THR A 281 -1.40 3.05 -19.32
N ASN A 282 -1.94 3.38 -18.14
CA ASN A 282 -3.07 2.63 -17.56
C ASN A 282 -4.37 2.84 -18.34
N LEU A 283 -4.47 3.92 -19.13
CA LEU A 283 -5.66 4.24 -19.91
C LEU A 283 -5.73 3.52 -21.26
N ALA A 284 -4.75 2.65 -21.58
CA ALA A 284 -4.76 1.91 -22.84
C ALA A 284 -6.05 1.09 -23.00
N THR A 285 -6.46 0.36 -21.96
CA THR A 285 -7.71 -0.42 -21.97
C THR A 285 -8.94 0.48 -21.98
N PHE A 286 -8.91 1.59 -21.24
CA PHE A 286 -9.99 2.59 -21.26
C PHE A 286 -10.25 3.09 -22.68
N PHE A 287 -9.22 3.53 -23.41
CA PHE A 287 -9.35 4.00 -24.79
C PHE A 287 -9.76 2.89 -25.77
N GLU A 288 -9.27 1.66 -25.58
CA GLU A 288 -9.72 0.52 -26.39
C GLU A 288 -11.25 0.32 -26.31
N PHE A 289 -11.83 0.47 -25.12
CA PHE A 289 -13.28 0.37 -24.94
C PHE A 289 -14.05 1.61 -25.38
N VAL A 290 -13.43 2.80 -25.37
CA VAL A 290 -14.00 3.99 -26.04
C VAL A 290 -14.14 3.72 -27.53
N PHE A 291 -13.10 3.17 -28.17
CA PHE A 291 -13.14 2.84 -29.61
C PHE A 291 -14.12 1.72 -29.93
N LYS A 292 -14.19 0.66 -29.12
CA LYS A 292 -15.25 -0.37 -29.27
C LYS A 292 -16.66 0.22 -29.15
N GLY A 293 -16.85 1.19 -28.26
CA GLY A 293 -18.10 1.94 -28.15
C GLY A 293 -18.39 2.78 -29.40
N PHE A 294 -17.37 3.44 -29.95
CA PHE A 294 -17.47 4.19 -31.21
C PHE A 294 -17.80 3.28 -32.40
N ASP A 295 -17.18 2.11 -32.51
CA ASP A 295 -17.47 1.12 -33.55
C ASP A 295 -18.93 0.65 -33.45
N ALA A 296 -19.41 0.37 -32.24
CA ALA A 296 -20.80 -0.03 -32.00
C ALA A 296 -21.81 1.09 -32.34
N LEU A 297 -21.41 2.35 -32.20
CA LEU A 297 -22.20 3.53 -32.59
C LEU A 297 -21.99 3.95 -34.06
N GLY A 298 -21.13 3.25 -34.79
CA GLY A 298 -20.84 3.49 -36.21
C GLY A 298 -20.03 4.76 -36.48
N TYR A 299 -19.12 5.14 -35.59
CA TYR A 299 -18.11 6.18 -35.85
C TYR A 299 -16.92 5.58 -36.60
N GLN A 300 -16.37 6.30 -37.57
CA GLN A 300 -15.21 5.85 -38.35
C GLN A 300 -13.92 6.57 -37.94
N GLU A 301 -12.83 5.81 -37.82
CA GLU A 301 -11.49 6.36 -37.56
C GLU A 301 -11.06 7.28 -38.72
N GLN A 302 -10.38 8.38 -38.40
CA GLN A 302 -9.90 9.44 -39.31
C GLN A 302 -10.99 10.33 -39.94
N SER A 303 -12.18 9.80 -40.19
CA SER A 303 -13.33 10.57 -40.68
C SER A 303 -14.02 11.32 -39.56
N ASP A 304 -14.44 10.61 -38.51
CA ASP A 304 -15.23 11.18 -37.42
C ASP A 304 -14.38 11.52 -36.20
N TYR A 305 -13.22 10.87 -36.03
CA TYR A 305 -12.31 11.14 -34.91
C TYR A 305 -10.83 10.95 -35.26
N GLU A 306 -9.97 11.71 -34.57
CA GLU A 306 -8.51 11.68 -34.70
C GLU A 306 -7.86 11.38 -33.34
N ILE A 307 -6.86 10.49 -33.35
CA ILE A 307 -6.11 10.05 -32.17
C ILE A 307 -4.74 10.75 -32.16
N ILE A 308 -4.45 11.48 -31.08
CA ILE A 308 -3.16 12.15 -30.87
C ILE A 308 -2.40 11.42 -29.76
N GLN A 309 -1.25 10.86 -30.14
CA GLN A 309 -0.32 10.18 -29.23
C GLN A 309 0.74 11.15 -28.69
N SER A 310 1.26 10.84 -27.50
CA SER A 310 2.33 11.61 -26.87
C SER A 310 3.66 11.47 -27.60
N THR A 311 4.37 12.58 -27.76
CA THR A 311 5.77 12.60 -28.23
C THR A 311 6.79 12.37 -27.11
N ASN A 312 6.39 12.44 -25.84
CA ASN A 312 7.30 12.29 -24.71
C ASN A 312 7.68 10.83 -24.48
N ALA A 313 8.97 10.56 -24.31
CA ALA A 313 9.49 9.22 -24.06
C ALA A 313 8.95 8.58 -22.77
N GLU A 314 8.70 9.38 -21.73
CA GLU A 314 8.15 8.92 -20.44
C GLU A 314 6.71 8.39 -20.55
N PHE A 315 5.95 8.89 -21.53
CA PHE A 315 4.57 8.48 -21.75
C PHE A 315 4.45 7.34 -22.77
N GLY A 316 5.56 6.84 -23.32
CA GLY A 316 5.60 5.60 -24.10
C GLY A 316 4.65 5.55 -25.31
N GLY A 317 4.37 6.70 -25.95
CA GLY A 317 3.41 6.78 -27.06
C GLY A 317 1.94 6.66 -26.64
N ALA A 318 1.62 6.85 -25.35
CA ALA A 318 0.24 6.80 -24.87
C ALA A 318 -0.65 7.85 -25.55
N ILE A 319 -1.94 7.51 -25.68
CA ILE A 319 -2.97 8.39 -26.23
C ILE A 319 -3.21 9.53 -25.23
N VAL A 320 -2.97 10.77 -25.67
CA VAL A 320 -3.14 11.96 -24.82
C VAL A 320 -4.47 12.66 -25.12
N ARG A 321 -4.88 12.64 -26.40
CA ARG A 321 -6.07 13.37 -26.83
C ARG A 321 -6.76 12.65 -27.99
N VAL A 322 -8.08 12.58 -27.92
CA VAL A 322 -8.96 12.16 -29.03
C VAL A 322 -9.86 13.34 -29.37
N SER A 323 -9.86 13.77 -30.63
CA SER A 323 -10.74 14.83 -31.13
C SER A 323 -11.82 14.20 -32.00
N VAL A 324 -13.09 14.46 -31.70
CA VAL A 324 -14.25 13.97 -32.46
C VAL A 324 -14.90 15.15 -33.18
N PHE A 325 -15.30 14.96 -34.45
CA PHE A 325 -15.70 16.03 -35.37
C PHE A 325 -17.10 15.85 -35.99
N ARG A 326 -17.86 14.80 -35.62
CA ARG A 326 -19.09 14.40 -36.33
C ARG A 326 -20.19 15.48 -36.40
N GLU A 327 -20.57 16.08 -35.26
CA GLU A 327 -21.61 17.12 -35.21
C GLU A 327 -21.06 18.47 -34.73
N TYR A 328 -20.29 18.45 -33.65
CA TYR A 328 -19.50 19.58 -33.13
C TYR A 328 -18.19 19.00 -32.59
N ARG A 329 -17.21 19.88 -32.39
CA ARG A 329 -15.87 19.47 -31.95
C ARG A 329 -15.90 19.08 -30.48
N GLN A 330 -15.73 17.79 -30.22
CA GLN A 330 -15.59 17.24 -28.86
C GLN A 330 -14.17 16.78 -28.63
N ILE A 331 -13.72 16.85 -27.37
CA ILE A 331 -12.35 16.54 -27.00
C ILE A 331 -12.37 15.64 -25.78
N ILE A 332 -11.73 14.48 -25.91
CA ILE A 332 -11.33 13.63 -24.78
C ILE A 332 -9.84 13.88 -24.55
N GLN A 333 -9.47 14.40 -23.39
CA GLN A 333 -8.08 14.73 -23.09
C GLN A 333 -7.63 14.17 -21.75
N TYR A 334 -6.42 13.59 -21.74
CA TYR A 334 -5.73 13.21 -20.51
C TYR A 334 -5.19 14.44 -19.79
N VAL A 335 -5.45 14.50 -18.48
CA VAL A 335 -4.92 15.53 -17.57
C VAL A 335 -4.27 14.84 -16.37
N GLU A 336 -3.05 15.26 -16.06
CA GLU A 336 -2.33 14.81 -14.87
C GLU A 336 -3.07 15.27 -13.59
N PRO A 337 -3.18 14.44 -12.53
CA PRO A 337 -3.96 14.79 -11.34
C PRO A 337 -3.47 16.04 -10.57
N THR A 338 -2.25 16.51 -10.84
CA THR A 338 -1.72 17.75 -10.27
C THR A 338 -2.32 19.01 -10.92
N ASP A 339 -2.77 18.92 -12.17
CA ASP A 339 -3.17 20.05 -13.00
C ASP A 339 -4.67 20.36 -12.89
N CYS A 340 -5.12 20.78 -11.70
CA CYS A 340 -6.54 21.11 -11.49
C CYS A 340 -7.03 22.35 -12.27
N ALA A 341 -6.13 23.26 -12.66
CA ALA A 341 -6.50 24.52 -13.32
C ALA A 341 -7.13 24.31 -14.71
N LYS A 342 -6.76 23.23 -15.41
CA LYS A 342 -7.29 22.92 -16.76
C LYS A 342 -8.74 22.42 -16.72
N LEU A 343 -9.23 22.04 -15.54
CA LEU A 343 -10.56 21.44 -15.36
C LEU A 343 -11.69 22.45 -15.23
N SER A 344 -11.39 23.76 -15.21
CA SER A 344 -12.42 24.80 -15.09
C SER A 344 -13.42 24.81 -16.26
N GLN A 345 -13.01 24.30 -17.42
CA GLN A 345 -13.83 24.20 -18.64
C GLN A 345 -14.41 22.80 -18.86
N ALA A 346 -14.23 21.89 -17.89
CA ALA A 346 -14.71 20.51 -17.98
C ALA A 346 -16.24 20.44 -17.83
N GLU A 347 -16.88 19.57 -18.61
CA GLU A 347 -18.27 19.17 -18.38
C GLU A 347 -18.34 17.80 -17.68
N LEU A 348 -17.38 16.91 -18.00
CA LEU A 348 -17.22 15.59 -17.40
C LEU A 348 -15.75 15.33 -17.05
N LEU A 349 -15.51 14.89 -15.82
CA LEU A 349 -14.23 14.36 -15.37
C LEU A 349 -14.36 12.87 -15.06
N VAL A 350 -13.50 12.07 -15.69
CA VAL A 350 -13.38 10.63 -15.41
C VAL A 350 -12.05 10.39 -14.70
N ILE A 351 -12.11 9.83 -13.49
CA ILE A 351 -10.92 9.48 -12.71
C ILE A 351 -10.81 7.95 -12.67
N ASP A 352 -9.85 7.38 -13.39
CA ASP A 352 -9.55 5.95 -13.31
C ASP A 352 -8.51 5.67 -12.21
N GLU A 353 -8.78 4.67 -11.38
CA GLU A 353 -7.98 4.31 -10.21
C GLU A 353 -7.74 5.48 -9.24
N ALA A 354 -8.84 6.12 -8.80
CA ALA A 354 -8.79 7.22 -7.82
C ALA A 354 -8.10 6.82 -6.50
N ALA A 355 -8.09 5.53 -6.17
CA ALA A 355 -7.39 4.97 -5.01
C ALA A 355 -5.87 5.17 -5.04
N ALA A 356 -5.28 5.25 -6.23
CA ALA A 356 -3.83 5.44 -6.40
C ALA A 356 -3.41 6.91 -6.38
N ILE A 357 -4.37 7.84 -6.41
CA ILE A 357 -4.13 9.28 -6.43
C ILE A 357 -4.23 9.82 -4.98
N PRO A 358 -3.29 10.67 -4.54
CA PRO A 358 -3.34 11.29 -3.23
C PRO A 358 -4.68 11.96 -2.93
N LEU A 359 -5.19 11.78 -1.71
CA LEU A 359 -6.46 12.35 -1.28
C LEU A 359 -6.57 13.87 -1.47
N PRO A 360 -5.51 14.69 -1.21
CA PRO A 360 -5.58 16.13 -1.46
C PRO A 360 -5.86 16.48 -2.93
N HIS A 361 -5.23 15.76 -3.87
CA HIS A 361 -5.47 15.95 -5.30
C HIS A 361 -6.87 15.48 -5.68
N VAL A 362 -7.32 14.31 -5.21
CA VAL A 362 -8.68 13.83 -5.47
C VAL A 362 -9.74 14.82 -4.97
N LYS A 363 -9.54 15.43 -3.79
CA LYS A 363 -10.44 16.48 -3.27
C LYS A 363 -10.44 17.74 -4.14
N ALA A 364 -9.28 18.17 -4.60
CA ALA A 364 -9.18 19.31 -5.52
C ALA A 364 -9.87 19.02 -6.85
N LEU A 365 -9.78 17.77 -7.36
CA LEU A 365 -10.43 17.31 -8.59
C LEU A 365 -11.96 17.19 -8.45
N ILE A 366 -12.50 16.86 -7.27
CA ILE A 366 -13.96 16.73 -7.08
C ILE A 366 -14.64 18.09 -6.82
N GLY A 367 -13.87 19.10 -6.38
CA GLY A 367 -14.37 20.42 -6.01
C GLY A 367 -14.96 21.29 -7.15
N GLY A 368 -14.83 20.85 -8.41
CA GLY A 368 -15.33 21.57 -9.58
C GLY A 368 -16.85 21.50 -9.81
N SER A 369 -17.36 22.33 -10.73
CA SER A 369 -18.79 22.44 -11.06
C SER A 369 -19.31 21.42 -12.10
N TYR A 370 -18.57 20.34 -12.34
CA TYR A 370 -18.84 19.32 -13.38
C TYR A 370 -19.24 17.96 -12.81
N ASN A 371 -19.74 17.08 -13.69
CA ASN A 371 -20.00 15.68 -13.38
C ASN A 371 -18.69 14.90 -13.21
N VAL A 372 -18.63 14.05 -12.19
CA VAL A 372 -17.44 13.25 -11.89
C VAL A 372 -17.82 11.79 -11.87
N ILE A 373 -17.13 10.99 -12.67
CA ILE A 373 -17.17 9.53 -12.59
C ILE A 373 -15.81 9.07 -12.10
N MET A 374 -15.76 8.37 -10.98
CA MET A 374 -14.53 7.84 -10.43
C MET A 374 -14.60 6.33 -10.30
N SER A 375 -13.52 5.64 -10.66
CA SER A 375 -13.34 4.22 -10.36
C SER A 375 -12.36 4.03 -9.21
N SER A 376 -12.54 2.97 -8.44
CA SER A 376 -11.61 2.61 -7.35
C SER A 376 -11.51 1.10 -7.17
N THR A 377 -10.27 0.58 -7.07
CA THR A 377 -10.00 -0.79 -6.61
C THR A 377 -10.15 -0.92 -5.10
N ILE A 378 -11.12 -1.72 -4.64
CA ILE A 378 -11.28 -2.05 -3.22
C ILE A 378 -10.54 -3.35 -2.87
N THR A 379 -10.71 -4.40 -3.68
CA THR A 379 -10.12 -5.72 -3.43
C THR A 379 -9.04 -6.05 -4.47
N GLY A 380 -7.95 -6.69 -4.01
CA GLY A 380 -6.79 -7.09 -4.81
C GLY A 380 -5.45 -6.61 -4.24
N TYR A 381 -4.35 -6.94 -4.92
CA TYR A 381 -2.99 -6.61 -4.47
C TYR A 381 -2.65 -5.10 -4.48
N GLU A 382 -3.42 -4.30 -5.22
CA GLU A 382 -3.38 -2.83 -5.22
C GLU A 382 -4.56 -2.22 -4.45
N GLY A 383 -5.34 -3.04 -3.72
CA GLY A 383 -6.57 -2.77 -2.96
C GLY A 383 -6.44 -1.84 -1.76
N THR A 384 -5.64 -0.81 -1.95
CA THR A 384 -5.33 0.30 -1.06
C THR A 384 -6.48 1.30 -0.97
N GLY A 385 -7.43 1.17 -1.89
CA GLY A 385 -8.61 1.99 -2.00
C GLY A 385 -9.69 1.71 -0.97
N ARG A 386 -9.64 0.70 -0.09
CA ARG A 386 -10.78 0.44 0.80
C ARG A 386 -10.93 1.46 1.92
N SER A 387 -9.86 1.74 2.66
CA SER A 387 -9.89 2.73 3.75
C SER A 387 -10.10 4.13 3.19
N LEU A 388 -9.51 4.41 2.02
CA LEU A 388 -9.70 5.64 1.28
C LEU A 388 -11.10 5.78 0.71
N SER A 389 -11.64 4.75 0.05
CA SER A 389 -13.00 4.77 -0.50
C SER A 389 -13.97 4.96 0.63
N LEU A 390 -13.81 4.28 1.77
CA LEU A 390 -14.67 4.49 2.92
C LEU A 390 -14.56 5.91 3.47
N LYS A 391 -13.35 6.46 3.69
CA LYS A 391 -13.18 7.83 4.19
C LYS A 391 -13.66 8.90 3.20
N LEU A 392 -13.36 8.73 1.92
CA LEU A 392 -13.76 9.63 0.84
C LEU A 392 -15.26 9.56 0.61
N LEU A 393 -15.84 8.36 0.50
CA LEU A 393 -17.28 8.16 0.37
C LEU A 393 -18.01 8.66 1.61
N GLN A 394 -17.48 8.44 2.82
CA GLN A 394 -18.05 8.99 4.04
C GLN A 394 -18.05 10.53 3.99
N GLN A 395 -16.93 11.16 3.61
CA GLN A 395 -16.86 12.62 3.45
C GLN A 395 -17.82 13.13 2.36
N LEU A 396 -17.94 12.43 1.24
CA LEU A 396 -18.87 12.78 0.17
C LEU A 396 -20.33 12.56 0.60
N ARG A 397 -20.62 11.53 1.40
CA ARG A 397 -21.93 11.29 2.02
C ARG A 397 -22.27 12.39 3.00
N GLU A 398 -21.32 12.84 3.82
CA GLU A 398 -21.50 13.97 4.74
C GLU A 398 -21.77 15.27 3.97
N GLN A 399 -21.04 15.53 2.88
CA GLN A 399 -21.27 16.70 2.02
C GLN A 399 -22.63 16.64 1.30
N ALA A 400 -23.02 15.46 0.82
CA ALA A 400 -24.33 15.23 0.22
C ALA A 400 -25.46 15.37 1.27
N ALA A 401 -25.28 14.84 2.48
CA ALA A 401 -26.26 14.92 3.56
C ALA A 401 -26.44 16.36 4.07
N ALA A 402 -25.35 17.12 4.21
CA ALA A 402 -25.40 18.54 4.58
C ALA A 402 -26.19 19.39 3.58
N SER A 403 -26.27 18.96 2.32
CA SER A 403 -27.03 19.65 1.28
C SER A 403 -28.51 19.24 1.17
N SER A 404 -28.90 18.10 1.76
CA SER A 404 -30.25 17.54 1.68
C SER A 404 -31.18 17.92 2.85
N GLY A 405 -30.72 18.77 3.79
CA GLY A 405 -31.61 19.44 4.75
C GLY A 405 -32.37 18.53 5.73
N VAL A 406 -31.83 17.35 6.09
CA VAL A 406 -32.38 16.58 7.22
C VAL A 406 -31.71 17.05 8.50
N ASN A 407 -32.38 17.96 9.21
CA ASN A 407 -32.01 18.42 10.54
C ASN A 407 -32.06 17.25 11.55
N ILE A 408 -30.94 16.54 11.72
CA ILE A 408 -30.73 15.78 12.95
C ILE A 408 -30.19 16.77 13.98
N ALA A 409 -31.03 17.12 14.94
CA ALA A 409 -30.78 18.07 16.00
C ALA A 409 -29.50 17.71 16.79
N THR A 410 -28.40 18.39 16.49
CA THR A 410 -27.30 18.60 17.44
C THR A 410 -27.08 20.10 17.56
N THR A 411 -27.50 20.64 18.70
CA THR A 411 -27.43 22.05 19.07
C THR A 411 -25.98 22.49 19.22
N THR A 412 -25.42 23.15 18.21
CA THR A 412 -24.47 24.28 18.40
C THR A 412 -24.29 25.06 17.10
N SER A 413 -25.00 26.17 16.98
CA SER A 413 -24.96 27.09 15.84
C SER A 413 -23.82 28.11 16.00
N ILE A 414 -22.85 28.06 15.09
CA ILE A 414 -22.14 29.26 14.64
C ILE A 414 -22.52 29.44 13.17
N GLN A 415 -23.37 30.43 12.93
CA GLN A 415 -23.78 30.87 11.60
C GLN A 415 -22.61 31.60 10.93
N THR A 416 -21.92 30.94 10.02
CA THR A 416 -21.18 31.61 8.95
C THR A 416 -21.93 31.41 7.65
N SER A 417 -22.38 32.53 7.09
CA SER A 417 -23.05 32.67 5.79
C SER A 417 -22.17 32.16 4.64
N ALA A 418 -22.24 30.86 4.35
CA ALA A 418 -21.70 30.28 3.14
C ALA A 418 -22.83 30.04 2.14
N VAL A 419 -22.63 30.57 0.94
CA VAL A 419 -23.51 30.50 -0.24
C VAL A 419 -24.10 29.10 -0.42
N SER A 420 -25.43 29.04 -0.60
CA SER A 420 -26.20 27.84 -0.89
C SER A 420 -25.82 27.24 -2.25
N SER A 421 -24.74 26.47 -2.31
CA SER A 421 -24.43 25.59 -3.43
C SER A 421 -25.38 24.39 -3.39
N ARG A 422 -26.21 24.20 -4.43
CA ARG A 422 -26.96 22.95 -4.64
C ARG A 422 -26.02 21.75 -4.43
N GLY A 423 -26.46 20.81 -3.60
CA GLY A 423 -25.73 19.62 -3.21
C GLY A 423 -25.25 18.76 -4.36
N ARG A 424 -24.08 18.14 -4.18
CA ARG A 424 -23.55 17.13 -5.09
C ARG A 424 -24.22 15.78 -4.76
N THR A 425 -24.87 15.12 -5.72
CA THR A 425 -25.47 13.79 -5.50
C THR A 425 -24.38 12.73 -5.63
N LEU A 426 -24.45 11.70 -4.77
CA LEU A 426 -23.50 10.58 -4.77
C LEU A 426 -24.23 9.29 -5.14
N HIS A 427 -23.77 8.63 -6.20
CA HIS A 427 -24.25 7.32 -6.62
C HIS A 427 -23.11 6.31 -6.49
N GLU A 428 -23.29 5.36 -5.58
CA GLU A 428 -22.34 4.26 -5.40
C GLU A 428 -22.75 3.07 -6.26
N LEU A 429 -21.76 2.48 -6.94
CA LEU A 429 -21.88 1.31 -7.79
C LEU A 429 -20.79 0.30 -7.40
N THR A 430 -21.13 -0.98 -7.40
CA THR A 430 -20.19 -2.08 -7.10
C THR A 430 -20.19 -3.09 -8.25
N LEU A 431 -19.01 -3.49 -8.75
CA LEU A 431 -18.90 -4.64 -9.66
C LEU A 431 -18.29 -5.83 -8.93
N SER A 432 -19.00 -6.96 -8.94
CA SER A 432 -18.58 -8.20 -8.28
C SER A 432 -18.12 -9.26 -9.28
N GLU A 433 -18.77 -9.36 -10.44
CA GLU A 433 -18.49 -10.39 -11.44
C GLU A 433 -17.18 -10.14 -12.22
N SER A 434 -16.37 -11.19 -12.39
CA SER A 434 -15.11 -11.15 -13.14
C SER A 434 -15.34 -11.29 -14.63
N VAL A 435 -14.59 -10.53 -15.42
CA VAL A 435 -14.65 -10.63 -16.89
C VAL A 435 -13.69 -11.71 -17.42
N ARG A 436 -12.61 -12.00 -16.68
CA ARG A 436 -11.54 -12.90 -17.14
C ARG A 436 -11.81 -14.38 -16.88
N TYR A 437 -12.45 -14.69 -15.77
CA TYR A 437 -12.70 -16.04 -15.29
C TYR A 437 -14.07 -16.11 -14.62
N SER A 438 -14.59 -17.31 -14.43
CA SER A 438 -15.91 -17.54 -13.81
C SER A 438 -15.92 -17.13 -12.33
N PRO A 439 -17.07 -16.70 -11.78
CA PRO A 439 -17.20 -16.43 -10.36
C PRO A 439 -16.91 -17.70 -9.54
N GLY A 440 -16.14 -17.56 -8.46
CA GLY A 440 -15.80 -18.67 -7.57
C GLY A 440 -14.64 -19.54 -8.06
N ASP A 441 -13.70 -18.98 -8.82
CA ASP A 441 -12.49 -19.70 -9.25
C ASP A 441 -11.69 -20.22 -8.03
N PRO A 442 -11.39 -21.54 -7.95
CA PRO A 442 -10.62 -22.12 -6.87
C PRO A 442 -9.20 -21.53 -6.76
N VAL A 443 -8.58 -21.12 -7.86
CA VAL A 443 -7.24 -20.51 -7.84
C VAL A 443 -7.30 -19.08 -7.31
N GLU A 444 -8.34 -18.31 -7.65
CA GLU A 444 -8.55 -16.96 -7.09
C GLU A 444 -8.80 -17.04 -5.58
N SER A 445 -9.72 -17.90 -5.14
CA SER A 445 -10.03 -18.07 -3.72
C SER A 445 -8.84 -18.59 -2.91
N TRP A 446 -8.05 -19.50 -3.48
CA TRP A 446 -6.78 -19.92 -2.88
C TRP A 446 -5.81 -18.74 -2.71
N LEU A 447 -5.61 -17.95 -3.77
CA LEU A 447 -4.68 -16.82 -3.75
C LEU A 447 -5.11 -15.75 -2.74
N TYR A 448 -6.41 -15.45 -2.68
CA TYR A 448 -6.95 -14.47 -1.75
C TYR A 448 -6.89 -14.96 -0.30
N ARG A 449 -7.07 -16.26 -0.05
CA ARG A 449 -6.84 -16.88 1.25
C ARG A 449 -5.36 -16.84 1.65
N LEU A 450 -4.45 -17.23 0.76
CA LEU A 450 -3.00 -17.22 0.99
C LEU A 450 -2.49 -15.81 1.36
N LEU A 451 -2.98 -14.78 0.66
CA LEU A 451 -2.52 -13.41 0.86
C LEU A 451 -3.44 -12.58 1.77
N CYS A 452 -4.46 -13.21 2.36
CA CYS A 452 -5.45 -12.58 3.23
C CYS A 452 -6.13 -11.33 2.61
N LEU A 453 -6.37 -11.36 1.30
CA LEU A 453 -7.00 -10.27 0.54
C LEU A 453 -8.54 -10.27 0.67
N ASP A 454 -9.10 -11.40 1.10
CA ASP A 454 -10.55 -11.65 1.13
C ASP A 454 -11.32 -10.90 2.21
N THR A 455 -10.66 -10.15 3.09
CA THR A 455 -11.22 -9.71 4.36
C THR A 455 -12.36 -8.69 4.19
N PRO A 456 -13.64 -9.11 4.20
CA PRO A 456 -14.75 -8.21 3.94
C PRO A 456 -15.23 -7.70 5.29
N THR A 457 -14.77 -6.53 5.68
CA THR A 457 -15.08 -5.82 6.94
C THR A 457 -14.31 -6.35 8.12
N VAL A 458 -13.70 -5.45 8.88
CA VAL A 458 -13.42 -5.78 10.28
C VAL A 458 -14.81 -5.93 10.91
N PRO A 459 -15.16 -7.12 11.44
CA PRO A 459 -16.50 -7.34 11.98
C PRO A 459 -16.81 -6.26 13.01
N SER A 460 -17.81 -5.41 12.72
CA SER A 460 -18.27 -4.40 13.67
C SER A 460 -18.90 -5.13 14.84
N HIS A 461 -18.11 -5.36 15.88
CA HIS A 461 -18.61 -5.99 17.09
C HIS A 461 -19.39 -4.94 17.87
N THR A 462 -20.70 -5.12 17.94
CA THR A 462 -21.64 -4.35 18.77
C THR A 462 -21.50 -4.65 20.27
N SER A 463 -20.53 -5.47 20.66
CA SER A 463 -20.21 -5.74 22.05
C SER A 463 -19.60 -4.50 22.70
N SER A 464 -20.15 -4.12 23.86
CA SER A 464 -19.65 -3.04 24.71
C SER A 464 -18.13 -3.16 24.89
N CYS A 465 -17.38 -2.31 24.20
CA CYS A 465 -15.92 -2.36 24.22
C CYS A 465 -15.41 -1.98 25.62
N PRO A 466 -14.46 -2.74 26.19
CA PRO A 466 -13.93 -2.45 27.52
C PRO A 466 -13.12 -1.15 27.50
N PRO A 467 -13.04 -0.43 28.63
CA PRO A 467 -12.20 0.76 28.73
C PRO A 467 -10.74 0.40 28.40
N PRO A 468 -9.98 1.31 27.76
CA PRO A 468 -8.62 1.02 27.26
C PRO A 468 -7.65 0.62 28.38
N GLN A 469 -7.92 0.99 29.63
CA GLN A 469 -7.10 0.62 30.79
C GLN A 469 -7.07 -0.89 31.05
N ASN A 470 -8.17 -1.58 30.77
CA ASN A 470 -8.33 -3.02 31.03
C ASN A 470 -7.78 -3.91 29.91
N CYS A 471 -7.35 -3.31 28.80
CA CYS A 471 -6.81 -4.05 27.67
C CYS A 471 -5.31 -4.31 27.89
N SER A 472 -4.87 -5.53 27.56
CA SER A 472 -3.48 -5.96 27.64
C SER A 472 -2.91 -6.20 26.24
N LEU A 473 -1.61 -5.95 26.12
CA LEU A 473 -0.85 -6.17 24.90
C LEU A 473 -0.22 -7.57 24.95
N TYR A 474 -0.32 -8.32 23.87
CA TYR A 474 0.25 -9.66 23.71
C TYR A 474 1.26 -9.68 22.58
N TYR A 475 2.30 -10.49 22.72
CA TYR A 475 3.24 -10.79 21.65
C TYR A 475 2.73 -11.99 20.85
N VAL A 476 2.75 -11.86 19.51
CA VAL A 476 2.31 -12.94 18.61
C VAL A 476 3.51 -13.73 18.12
N ASN A 477 3.49 -15.04 18.31
CA ASN A 477 4.52 -15.91 17.76
C ASN A 477 4.29 -16.14 16.26
N ARG A 478 5.20 -15.60 15.45
CA ARG A 478 5.08 -15.58 13.98
C ARG A 478 5.18 -16.96 13.35
N SER A 479 6.01 -17.85 13.89
CA SER A 479 6.18 -19.21 13.35
C SER A 479 4.88 -20.02 13.49
N VAL A 480 4.21 -19.88 14.64
CA VAL A 480 2.92 -20.53 14.91
C VAL A 480 1.81 -19.85 14.12
N LEU A 481 1.82 -18.52 14.01
CA LEU A 481 0.83 -17.76 13.23
C LEU A 481 0.81 -18.18 11.74
N LEU A 482 1.97 -18.49 11.16
CA LEU A 482 2.13 -18.86 9.75
C LEU A 482 2.15 -20.37 9.50
N SER A 483 1.87 -21.17 10.52
CA SER A 483 1.89 -22.64 10.44
C SER A 483 0.76 -23.23 9.58
N GLY A 484 -0.29 -22.45 9.29
CA GLY A 484 -1.41 -22.86 8.42
C GLY A 484 -2.57 -23.55 9.14
N HIS A 485 -2.64 -23.50 10.48
CA HIS A 485 -3.82 -23.95 11.23
C HIS A 485 -5.02 -23.01 11.03
N ASN A 486 -6.24 -23.54 11.14
CA ASN A 486 -7.46 -22.74 10.88
C ASN A 486 -7.61 -21.54 11.84
N GLU A 487 -7.29 -21.72 13.13
CA GLU A 487 -7.36 -20.65 14.13
C GLU A 487 -6.29 -19.57 13.91
N SER A 488 -5.06 -19.99 13.58
CA SER A 488 -3.97 -19.06 13.26
C SER A 488 -4.25 -18.27 11.98
N GLU A 489 -4.89 -18.91 10.99
CA GLU A 489 -5.32 -18.24 9.76
C GLU A 489 -6.44 -17.23 10.02
N HIS A 490 -7.38 -17.51 10.93
CA HIS A 490 -8.39 -16.53 11.34
C HIS A 490 -7.75 -15.31 11.99
N LEU A 491 -6.82 -15.52 12.95
CA LEU A 491 -6.11 -14.43 13.61
C LEU A 491 -5.24 -13.62 12.61
N LEU A 492 -4.55 -14.30 11.70
CA LEU A 492 -3.73 -13.66 10.66
C LEU A 492 -4.59 -12.82 9.71
N SER A 493 -5.75 -13.37 9.31
CA SER A 493 -6.73 -12.67 8.49
C SER A 493 -7.25 -11.41 9.19
N GLU A 494 -7.54 -11.48 10.48
CA GLU A 494 -7.97 -10.33 11.28
C GLU A 494 -6.87 -9.26 11.43
N ILE A 495 -5.64 -9.69 11.74
CA ILE A 495 -4.46 -8.80 11.81
C ILE A 495 -4.24 -8.09 10.47
N MET A 496 -4.27 -8.83 9.37
CA MET A 496 -4.04 -8.28 8.04
C MET A 496 -5.20 -7.39 7.59
N SER A 497 -6.45 -7.74 7.91
CA SER A 497 -7.64 -6.89 7.70
C SER A 497 -7.49 -5.54 8.40
N LEU A 498 -7.03 -5.56 9.65
CA LEU A 498 -6.86 -4.36 10.45
C LEU A 498 -5.71 -3.48 9.96
N LEU A 499 -4.57 -4.10 9.61
CA LEU A 499 -3.45 -3.41 8.94
C LEU A 499 -3.90 -2.83 7.60
N ALA A 500 -4.74 -3.54 6.85
CA ALA A 500 -5.28 -3.09 5.58
C ALA A 500 -6.21 -1.88 5.73
N ALA A 501 -7.05 -1.88 6.78
CA ALA A 501 -8.05 -0.84 7.03
C ALA A 501 -7.46 0.48 7.56
N SER A 502 -6.33 0.44 8.27
CA SER A 502 -5.72 1.62 8.90
C SER A 502 -4.82 2.41 7.94
N HIS A 503 -4.15 1.73 7.00
CA HIS A 503 -3.18 2.34 6.09
C HIS A 503 -3.79 2.79 4.76
N TYR A 504 -3.20 3.85 4.19
CA TYR A 504 -3.59 4.38 2.88
C TYR A 504 -3.16 3.45 1.73
N ARG A 505 -1.98 2.82 1.83
CA ARG A 505 -1.46 1.91 0.82
C ARG A 505 -0.84 0.68 1.47
N ASN A 506 -1.36 -0.49 1.11
CA ASN A 506 -0.85 -1.80 1.49
C ASN A 506 -0.46 -2.59 0.24
N SER A 507 0.61 -3.36 0.34
CA SER A 507 1.03 -4.31 -0.69
C SER A 507 1.01 -5.72 -0.11
N PRO A 508 0.72 -6.77 -0.90
CA PRO A 508 0.87 -8.15 -0.42
C PRO A 508 2.30 -8.48 -0.02
N ASP A 509 3.28 -7.77 -0.58
CA ASP A 509 4.68 -7.88 -0.17
C ASP A 509 4.86 -7.56 1.32
N ASP A 510 3.95 -6.78 1.94
CA ASP A 510 3.97 -6.48 3.37
C ASP A 510 3.82 -7.74 4.21
N LEU A 511 3.01 -8.70 3.77
CA LEU A 511 2.84 -9.99 4.44
C LEU A 511 4.11 -10.83 4.36
N GLN A 512 4.80 -10.78 3.21
CA GLN A 512 6.08 -11.45 3.03
C GLN A 512 7.20 -10.82 3.86
N ILE A 513 7.18 -9.48 4.01
CA ILE A 513 8.09 -8.77 4.92
C ILE A 513 7.78 -9.17 6.37
N LEU A 514 6.50 -9.21 6.75
CA LEU A 514 6.05 -9.57 8.09
C LEU A 514 6.45 -11.00 8.49
N SER A 515 6.39 -11.93 7.54
CA SER A 515 6.74 -13.33 7.75
C SER A 515 8.25 -13.54 7.82
N ASP A 516 8.99 -13.07 6.82
CA ASP A 516 10.36 -13.53 6.60
C ASP A 516 11.38 -12.70 7.39
N ALA A 517 11.10 -11.41 7.61
CA ALA A 517 12.07 -10.51 8.21
C ALA A 517 12.22 -10.77 9.73
N PRO A 518 13.38 -11.26 10.20
CA PRO A 518 13.56 -11.69 11.59
C PRO A 518 13.41 -10.53 12.58
N ALA A 519 13.84 -9.33 12.20
CA ALA A 519 13.77 -8.13 13.02
C ALA A 519 12.34 -7.61 13.27
N HIS A 520 11.34 -8.10 12.53
CA HIS A 520 9.96 -7.68 12.72
C HIS A 520 9.27 -8.44 13.85
N SER A 521 8.49 -7.75 14.65
CA SER A 521 7.66 -8.33 15.71
C SER A 521 6.25 -7.76 15.66
N ILE A 522 5.27 -8.57 16.06
CA ILE A 522 3.85 -8.20 16.06
C ILE A 522 3.35 -8.21 17.50
N PHE A 523 2.69 -7.13 17.88
CA PHE A 523 1.98 -7.01 19.13
C PHE A 523 0.50 -6.74 18.86
N VAL A 524 -0.36 -7.38 19.64
CA VAL A 524 -1.82 -7.29 19.50
C VAL A 524 -2.43 -6.87 20.83
N LEU A 525 -3.29 -5.86 20.78
CA LEU A 525 -4.07 -5.38 21.93
C LEU A 525 -5.39 -6.14 21.96
N LEU A 526 -5.61 -6.90 23.03
CA LEU A 526 -6.81 -7.71 23.22
C LEU A 526 -7.63 -7.19 24.41
N PRO A 527 -8.96 -7.38 24.38
CA PRO A 527 -9.80 -7.21 25.57
C PRO A 527 -9.42 -8.25 26.65
N PRO A 528 -9.79 -8.02 27.92
CA PRO A 528 -9.54 -8.98 28.98
C PRO A 528 -10.19 -10.33 28.65
N VAL A 529 -9.40 -11.39 28.71
CA VAL A 529 -9.85 -12.75 28.43
C VAL A 529 -10.51 -13.32 29.69
N TYR A 530 -11.81 -13.61 29.61
CA TYR A 530 -12.53 -14.31 30.67
C TYR A 530 -12.40 -15.82 30.48
N GLN A 531 -12.15 -16.56 31.57
CA GLN A 531 -12.09 -18.02 31.55
C GLN A 531 -13.46 -18.56 31.12
N GLY A 532 -13.53 -19.23 29.96
CA GLY A 532 -14.76 -19.78 29.38
C GLY A 532 -15.08 -19.36 27.94
N MET A 533 -14.30 -18.45 27.33
CA MET A 533 -14.39 -18.20 25.89
C MET A 533 -13.57 -19.25 25.12
N GLU A 534 -14.23 -20.07 24.30
CA GLU A 534 -13.59 -21.02 23.38
C GLU A 534 -13.09 -20.35 22.09
N SER A 535 -13.58 -19.14 21.78
CA SER A 535 -13.15 -18.37 20.61
C SER A 535 -12.07 -17.34 20.97
N LEU A 536 -11.16 -17.09 20.02
CA LEU A 536 -10.16 -16.04 20.12
C LEU A 536 -10.85 -14.66 20.30
N PRO A 537 -10.37 -13.83 21.24
CA PRO A 537 -10.91 -12.49 21.44
C PRO A 537 -10.62 -11.59 20.22
N PRO A 538 -11.52 -10.64 19.91
CA PRO A 538 -11.33 -9.75 18.78
C PRO A 538 -10.13 -8.82 18.99
N VAL A 539 -9.43 -8.54 17.91
CA VAL A 539 -8.23 -7.70 17.87
C VAL A 539 -8.61 -6.23 17.80
N LEU A 540 -8.33 -5.49 18.88
CA LEU A 540 -8.67 -4.05 18.97
C LEU A 540 -7.63 -3.15 18.28
N ALA A 541 -6.35 -3.49 18.46
CA ALA A 541 -5.24 -2.79 17.82
C ALA A 541 -4.07 -3.73 17.54
N VAL A 542 -3.33 -3.47 16.47
CA VAL A 542 -2.10 -4.17 16.09
C VAL A 542 -0.96 -3.16 16.03
N VAL A 543 0.19 -3.53 16.58
CA VAL A 543 1.44 -2.77 16.48
C VAL A 543 2.50 -3.66 15.85
N GLN A 544 3.02 -3.24 14.70
CA GLN A 544 4.14 -3.87 14.03
C GLN A 544 5.41 -3.07 14.33
N VAL A 545 6.43 -3.73 14.87
CA VAL A 545 7.74 -3.12 15.16
C VAL A 545 8.85 -3.83 14.41
N CYS A 546 9.98 -3.14 14.25
CA CYS A 546 11.18 -3.60 13.59
C CYS A 546 12.39 -3.13 14.40
N VAL A 547 13.29 -4.05 14.77
CA VAL A 547 14.54 -3.72 15.48
C VAL A 547 15.60 -3.34 14.43
N GLU A 548 16.13 -2.12 14.55
CA GLU A 548 17.13 -1.54 13.66
C GLU A 548 18.36 -1.08 14.45
N GLY A 549 19.52 -0.95 13.79
CA GLY A 549 20.73 -0.40 14.41
C GLY A 549 21.74 -1.45 14.85
N GLY A 550 22.55 -1.15 15.87
CA GLY A 550 23.67 -2.01 16.27
C GLY A 550 24.79 -2.11 15.22
N ILE A 551 24.92 -1.07 14.38
CA ILE A 551 25.86 -1.06 13.26
C ILE A 551 27.24 -0.64 13.79
N PRO A 552 28.31 -1.41 13.50
CA PRO A 552 29.65 -1.02 13.89
C PRO A 552 30.04 0.33 13.27
N SER A 553 30.65 1.21 14.08
CA SER A 553 31.07 2.56 13.67
C SER A 553 31.98 2.57 12.43
N GLN A 554 32.82 1.54 12.28
CA GLN A 554 33.68 1.37 11.11
C GLN A 554 32.89 1.20 9.80
N VAL A 555 31.78 0.46 9.85
CA VAL A 555 30.91 0.25 8.68
C VAL A 555 30.17 1.54 8.35
N SER A 556 29.62 2.22 9.36
CA SER A 556 28.88 3.46 9.14
C SER A 556 29.77 4.58 8.61
N GLU A 557 31.00 4.75 9.11
CA GLU A 557 31.96 5.70 8.54
C GLU A 557 32.32 5.38 7.10
N ASN A 558 32.54 4.11 6.76
CA ASN A 558 32.86 3.70 5.40
C ASN A 558 31.71 4.00 4.43
N VAL A 559 30.47 3.72 4.84
CA VAL A 559 29.27 4.00 4.05
C VAL A 559 29.05 5.51 3.88
N LEU A 560 29.22 6.29 4.96
CA LEU A 560 29.12 7.75 4.92
C LEU A 560 30.19 8.36 4.00
N ARG A 561 31.43 7.86 4.01
CA ARG A 561 32.50 8.30 3.10
C ARG A 561 32.21 7.97 1.64
N ARG A 562 31.56 6.83 1.37
CA ARG A 562 31.16 6.43 0.01
C ARG A 562 29.89 7.12 -0.48
N GLY A 563 29.11 7.70 0.43
CA GLY A 563 27.78 8.25 0.12
C GLY A 563 26.77 7.18 -0.31
N GLU A 564 27.03 5.92 0.01
CA GLU A 564 26.13 4.81 -0.32
C GLU A 564 24.98 4.76 0.70
N ARG A 565 23.79 4.35 0.24
CA ARG A 565 22.66 4.04 1.11
C ARG A 565 22.39 2.54 1.04
N PRO A 566 22.96 1.73 1.95
CA PRO A 566 22.69 0.31 1.98
C PRO A 566 21.21 0.06 2.26
N GLY A 567 20.69 -1.06 1.74
CA GLY A 567 19.31 -1.49 2.04
C GLY A 567 19.19 -1.99 3.48
N GLY A 568 17.99 -1.89 4.05
CA GLY A 568 17.71 -2.31 5.43
C GLY A 568 17.41 -1.13 6.35
N ASP A 569 18.14 -1.04 7.47
CA ASP A 569 17.96 -0.14 8.62
C ASP A 569 17.65 1.32 8.22
N LEU A 570 16.37 1.69 8.14
CA LEU A 570 15.97 2.96 7.52
C LEU A 570 16.32 4.16 8.39
N VAL A 571 15.99 4.10 9.68
CA VAL A 571 16.12 5.24 10.60
C VAL A 571 17.59 5.54 10.89
N PRO A 572 18.45 4.56 11.24
CA PRO A 572 19.88 4.80 11.45
C PRO A 572 20.56 5.43 10.24
N TRP A 573 20.34 4.89 9.02
CA TRP A 573 20.99 5.44 7.81
C TRP A 573 20.50 6.84 7.47
N THR A 574 19.20 7.11 7.64
CA THR A 574 18.63 8.42 7.32
C THR A 574 19.14 9.49 8.29
N LEU A 575 19.14 9.21 9.60
CA LEU A 575 19.65 10.14 10.60
C LEU A 575 21.16 10.33 10.49
N ALA A 576 21.92 9.25 10.29
CA ALA A 576 23.36 9.32 10.09
C ALA A 576 23.74 10.15 8.85
N SER A 577 23.00 10.01 7.75
CA SER A 577 23.23 10.82 6.55
C SER A 577 22.94 12.32 6.74
N GLN A 578 22.05 12.68 7.67
CA GLN A 578 21.66 14.07 7.91
C GLN A 578 22.54 14.76 8.94
N PHE A 579 22.84 14.08 10.04
CA PHE A 579 23.66 14.62 11.12
C PHE A 579 25.15 14.32 10.93
N LEU A 580 25.50 13.47 9.95
CA LEU A 580 26.87 13.01 9.68
C LEU A 580 27.54 12.40 10.92
N SER A 581 26.75 11.80 11.79
CA SER A 581 27.17 11.23 13.09
C SER A 581 27.06 9.72 13.09
N SER A 582 28.14 9.02 13.47
CA SER A 582 28.15 7.54 13.60
C SER A 582 27.50 7.03 14.89
N GLY A 583 27.42 7.84 15.95
CA GLY A 583 26.86 7.40 17.25
C GLY A 583 25.41 6.89 17.17
N ILE A 584 24.56 7.51 16.35
CA ILE A 584 23.15 7.08 16.19
C ILE A 584 23.07 5.70 15.51
N THR A 585 24.08 5.31 14.73
CA THR A 585 24.09 4.00 14.04
C THR A 585 24.51 2.85 14.93
N SER A 586 25.31 3.12 15.98
CA SER A 586 25.69 2.10 16.96
C SER A 586 24.55 1.77 17.92
N ASP A 587 23.69 2.74 18.23
CA ASP A 587 22.53 2.54 19.10
C ASP A 587 21.53 1.56 18.47
N VAL A 588 20.91 0.72 19.31
CA VAL A 588 19.85 -0.20 18.88
C VAL A 588 18.51 0.49 19.04
N GLY A 589 17.83 0.73 17.92
CA GLY A 589 16.54 1.38 17.87
C GLY A 589 15.40 0.41 17.59
N LEU A 590 14.23 0.67 18.16
CA LEU A 590 12.99 0.00 17.76
C LEU A 590 12.16 0.95 16.90
N ARG A 591 11.98 0.60 15.63
CA ARG A 591 11.12 1.32 14.71
C ARG A 591 9.71 0.73 14.75
N ILE A 592 8.74 1.53 15.17
CA ILE A 592 7.33 1.22 15.00
C ILE A 592 6.97 1.46 13.53
N VAL A 593 6.72 0.36 12.80
CA VAL A 593 6.46 0.38 11.36
C VAL A 593 4.99 0.72 11.10
N ARG A 594 4.07 0.09 11.84
CA ARG A 594 2.63 0.28 11.68
C ARG A 594 1.92 0.23 13.04
N VAL A 595 0.91 1.10 13.17
CA VAL A 595 -0.06 1.07 14.27
C VAL A 595 -1.43 1.09 13.64
N ALA A 596 -2.18 0.02 13.85
CA ALA A 596 -3.51 -0.15 13.30
C ALA A 596 -4.51 -0.28 14.45
N ALA A 597 -5.40 0.69 14.57
CA ALA A 597 -6.56 0.61 15.46
C ALA A 597 -7.82 0.39 14.63
N HIS A 598 -8.79 -0.34 15.19
CA HIS A 598 -10.05 -0.61 14.51
C HIS A 598 -10.71 0.71 14.05
N PRO A 599 -11.18 0.83 12.80
CA PRO A 599 -11.80 2.07 12.29
C PRO A 599 -12.92 2.60 13.19
N ASP A 600 -13.81 1.72 13.64
CA ASP A 600 -14.94 2.08 14.52
C ASP A 600 -14.51 2.52 15.93
N TYR A 601 -13.30 2.13 16.38
CA TYR A 601 -12.76 2.46 17.71
C TYR A 601 -11.68 3.56 17.66
N GLN A 602 -11.57 4.26 16.54
CA GLN A 602 -10.68 5.42 16.43
C GLN A 602 -11.11 6.51 17.42
N SER A 603 -10.12 7.23 17.97
CA SER A 603 -10.33 8.28 18.98
C SER A 603 -10.72 7.83 20.40
N MET A 604 -10.88 6.52 20.66
CA MET A 604 -11.11 5.99 22.02
C MET A 604 -9.82 5.76 22.84
N GLY A 605 -8.64 5.95 22.23
CA GLY A 605 -7.35 5.89 22.94
C GLY A 605 -6.67 4.52 22.99
N TYR A 606 -7.20 3.49 22.33
CA TYR A 606 -6.57 2.16 22.25
C TYR A 606 -5.15 2.19 21.66
N GLY A 607 -4.92 3.00 20.62
CA GLY A 607 -3.58 3.18 20.05
C GLY A 607 -2.59 3.79 21.06
N SER A 608 -3.01 4.80 21.82
CA SER A 608 -2.16 5.41 22.86
C SER A 608 -1.82 4.42 23.97
N ARG A 609 -2.80 3.58 24.38
CA ARG A 609 -2.58 2.52 25.35
C ARG A 609 -1.55 1.50 24.84
N ALA A 610 -1.68 1.05 23.59
CA ALA A 610 -0.75 0.08 23.01
C ALA A 610 0.69 0.61 22.97
N ILE A 611 0.90 1.87 22.58
CA ILE A 611 2.23 2.49 22.57
C ILE A 611 2.79 2.69 23.98
N ASN A 612 1.95 3.05 24.95
CA ASN A 612 2.39 3.19 26.34
C ASN A 612 2.83 1.84 26.92
N LEU A 613 2.03 0.78 26.75
CA LEU A 613 2.39 -0.58 27.18
C LEU A 613 3.67 -1.08 26.50
N LEU A 614 3.84 -0.76 25.22
CA LEU A 614 5.06 -1.10 24.49
C LEU A 614 6.27 -0.35 25.05
N LYS A 615 6.14 0.95 25.35
CA LYS A 615 7.20 1.74 25.97
C LYS A 615 7.57 1.19 27.35
N GLU A 616 6.58 0.85 28.17
CA GLU A 616 6.78 0.24 29.49
C GLU A 616 7.52 -1.10 29.36
N TYR A 617 7.13 -1.94 28.38
CA TYR A 617 7.76 -3.24 28.10
C TYR A 617 9.25 -3.11 27.77
N TYR A 618 9.60 -2.26 26.80
CA TYR A 618 11.00 -2.07 26.40
C TYR A 618 11.83 -1.26 27.42
N SER A 619 11.18 -0.50 28.31
CA SER A 619 11.85 0.13 29.46
C SER A 619 12.14 -0.82 30.63
N GLY A 620 11.72 -2.09 30.54
CA GLY A 620 11.98 -3.12 31.56
C GLY A 620 11.04 -3.10 32.76
N GLN A 621 9.96 -2.31 32.76
CA GLN A 621 9.04 -2.17 33.91
C GLN A 621 8.13 -3.40 34.13
N HIS A 622 7.97 -4.26 33.12
CA HIS A 622 7.08 -5.42 33.15
C HIS A 622 7.77 -6.76 33.48
N VAL A 623 9.08 -6.74 33.78
CA VAL A 623 9.80 -7.96 34.16
C VAL A 623 9.58 -8.22 35.64
N SER A 624 8.71 -9.17 35.96
CA SER A 624 8.54 -9.68 37.32
C SER A 624 9.90 -10.16 37.85
N LEU A 625 10.34 -9.61 38.99
CA LEU A 625 11.59 -9.99 39.67
C LEU A 625 11.61 -11.47 40.14
N GLU A 626 10.48 -12.17 40.07
CA GLU A 626 10.28 -13.50 40.67
C GLU A 626 10.64 -14.69 39.76
N GLU A 627 10.90 -14.49 38.46
CA GLU A 627 11.20 -15.60 37.51
C GLU A 627 12.60 -15.53 36.87
N LYS A 628 13.62 -15.05 37.59
CA LYS A 628 15.02 -15.13 37.11
C LYS A 628 15.60 -16.56 37.08
N THR A 629 14.82 -17.61 37.39
CA THR A 629 15.33 -18.99 37.49
C THR A 629 14.89 -19.97 36.41
N THR A 630 14.09 -19.59 35.41
CA THR A 630 13.72 -20.52 34.32
C THR A 630 13.46 -19.80 33.02
N THR A 631 14.49 -19.66 32.17
CA THR A 631 14.44 -19.80 30.70
C THR A 631 15.73 -19.28 30.05
N SER A 632 16.85 -19.94 30.33
CA SER A 632 17.97 -20.00 29.38
C SER A 632 17.60 -20.97 28.24
N HIS A 633 16.67 -20.58 27.36
CA HIS A 633 16.34 -21.34 26.14
C HIS A 633 16.96 -20.74 24.86
N THR A 634 17.92 -19.82 25.00
CA THR A 634 18.54 -19.12 23.86
C THR A 634 19.96 -19.58 23.48
N LEU A 635 20.46 -20.73 23.96
CA LEU A 635 21.80 -21.24 23.55
C LEU A 635 21.89 -22.75 23.27
N THR A 636 20.80 -23.41 22.87
CA THR A 636 20.82 -24.79 22.34
C THR A 636 20.05 -24.93 21.03
N ARG A 637 20.12 -23.91 20.16
CA ARG A 637 19.45 -23.93 18.84
C ARG A 637 20.30 -24.54 17.69
N GLU A 638 21.54 -24.92 17.94
CA GLU A 638 22.43 -25.49 16.89
C GLU A 638 22.66 -27.02 16.99
N LYS A 639 22.03 -27.72 17.94
CA LYS A 639 22.20 -29.20 18.08
C LYS A 639 20.92 -30.03 17.91
N GLN A 640 19.75 -29.44 17.70
CA GLN A 640 18.49 -30.16 17.48
C GLN A 640 17.97 -30.10 16.04
N GLN A 641 18.72 -29.51 15.10
CA GLN A 641 18.42 -29.57 13.66
C GLN A 641 19.15 -30.72 12.93
N GLN A 642 19.73 -31.68 13.66
CA GLN A 642 20.42 -32.85 13.10
C GLN A 642 19.93 -34.19 13.67
N GLN A 643 18.81 -34.22 14.41
CA GLN A 643 18.32 -35.46 15.04
C GLN A 643 16.86 -35.85 14.73
N ASP A 644 16.15 -35.07 13.90
CA ASP A 644 14.79 -35.44 13.44
C ASP A 644 14.76 -35.87 11.95
N ASP A 645 15.93 -36.09 11.32
CA ASP A 645 16.04 -36.57 9.93
C ASP A 645 16.12 -38.11 9.81
N ASP A 646 15.98 -38.88 10.91
CA ASP A 646 16.17 -40.33 10.90
C ASP A 646 14.86 -41.18 10.91
N ASP A 647 13.67 -40.59 10.93
CA ASP A 647 12.40 -41.33 10.73
C ASP A 647 11.90 -41.22 9.29
N ASP A 648 12.60 -41.95 8.44
CA ASP A 648 12.40 -42.09 7.00
C ASP A 648 11.29 -43.12 6.67
N ASN A 649 10.60 -42.91 5.54
CA ASN A 649 9.76 -43.89 4.80
C ASN A 649 8.29 -44.19 5.19
N THR A 650 7.48 -43.19 5.58
CA THR A 650 6.02 -43.29 5.33
C THR A 650 5.48 -42.02 4.67
N GLN A 651 4.70 -42.22 3.59
CA GLN A 651 4.06 -41.22 2.73
C GLN A 651 3.82 -39.88 3.44
N GLN A 652 4.72 -38.92 3.25
CA GLN A 652 4.72 -37.66 4.02
C GLN A 652 3.65 -36.71 3.50
N ILE A 653 2.43 -36.86 4.01
CA ILE A 653 1.36 -35.88 3.80
C ILE A 653 1.83 -34.52 4.33
N ILE A 654 1.67 -33.46 3.52
CA ILE A 654 1.90 -32.07 3.93
C ILE A 654 0.87 -31.73 5.00
N THR A 655 1.30 -31.75 6.27
CA THR A 655 0.50 -31.36 7.44
C THR A 655 1.14 -30.13 8.09
N PRO A 656 0.34 -29.24 8.70
CA PRO A 656 0.88 -28.12 9.44
C PRO A 656 1.76 -28.61 10.60
N ARG A 657 2.82 -27.86 10.95
CA ARG A 657 3.72 -28.23 12.05
C ARG A 657 2.94 -28.41 13.35
N LYS A 658 3.24 -29.48 14.08
CA LYS A 658 2.85 -29.64 15.48
C LYS A 658 3.82 -28.81 16.34
N THR A 659 3.54 -27.53 16.53
CA THR A 659 4.33 -26.66 17.41
C THR A 659 3.79 -26.72 18.84
N SER A 660 4.67 -26.96 19.81
CA SER A 660 4.36 -26.93 21.25
C SER A 660 4.31 -25.51 21.83
N GLU A 661 4.75 -24.50 21.08
CA GLU A 661 4.75 -23.09 21.50
C GLU A 661 3.34 -22.47 21.34
N PRO A 662 2.88 -21.65 22.30
CA PRO A 662 1.60 -20.98 22.20
C PRO A 662 1.62 -19.86 21.14
N LEU A 663 0.46 -19.61 20.51
CA LEU A 663 0.27 -18.56 19.51
C LEU A 663 0.44 -17.15 20.10
N LEU A 664 -0.08 -16.94 21.31
CA LEU A 664 -0.05 -15.67 22.04
C LEU A 664 0.78 -15.83 23.31
N LEU A 665 1.74 -14.94 23.51
CA LEU A 665 2.58 -14.85 24.70
C LEU A 665 2.27 -13.55 25.45
N LYS A 666 2.20 -13.61 26.78
CA LYS A 666 2.08 -12.38 27.58
C LYS A 666 3.42 -11.65 27.57
N LEU A 667 3.38 -10.32 27.67
CA LEU A 667 4.60 -9.51 27.75
C LEU A 667 5.49 -9.89 28.94
N SER A 668 4.89 -10.30 30.06
CA SER A 668 5.63 -10.71 31.26
C SER A 668 6.46 -11.99 31.06
N GLU A 669 6.07 -12.85 30.11
CA GLU A 669 6.71 -14.15 29.86
C GLU A 669 7.92 -14.04 28.92
N ARG A 670 8.11 -12.90 28.26
CA ARG A 670 9.18 -12.68 27.28
C ARG A 670 10.11 -11.55 27.71
N VAL A 671 11.41 -11.85 27.79
CA VAL A 671 12.45 -10.83 27.99
C VAL A 671 12.59 -9.95 26.73
N PRO A 672 12.48 -8.61 26.83
CA PRO A 672 12.67 -7.71 25.70
C PRO A 672 14.14 -7.64 25.26
N GLU A 673 14.36 -7.24 24.01
CA GLU A 673 15.69 -6.85 23.51
C GLU A 673 16.09 -5.49 24.11
N ASN A 674 17.39 -5.27 24.31
CA ASN A 674 17.91 -3.98 24.77
C ASN A 674 17.74 -2.94 23.66
N VAL A 675 16.92 -1.92 23.90
CA VAL A 675 16.60 -0.85 22.95
C VAL A 675 16.90 0.50 23.59
N ASP A 676 17.62 1.36 22.87
CA ASP A 676 18.04 2.69 23.32
C ASP A 676 17.01 3.78 22.95
N TYR A 677 16.33 3.63 21.82
CA TYR A 677 15.30 4.58 21.39
C TYR A 677 14.15 3.92 20.62
N LEU A 678 12.96 4.52 20.73
CA LEU A 678 11.81 4.20 19.89
C LEU A 678 11.74 5.20 18.74
N SER A 679 11.44 4.74 17.53
CA SER A 679 11.30 5.60 16.36
C SER A 679 10.05 5.28 15.55
N VAL A 680 9.55 6.26 14.82
CA VAL A 680 8.41 6.14 13.91
C VAL A 680 8.73 6.82 12.58
N SER A 681 8.19 6.29 11.49
CA SER A 681 8.28 6.89 10.15
C SER A 681 6.91 6.85 9.49
N TYR A 682 6.37 8.00 9.12
CA TYR A 682 5.01 8.10 8.56
C TYR A 682 4.83 9.34 7.67
N GLY A 683 3.75 9.37 6.86
CA GLY A 683 3.36 10.55 6.07
C GLY A 683 2.79 11.66 6.96
N LEU A 684 3.36 12.87 6.86
CA LEU A 684 3.09 13.96 7.78
C LEU A 684 1.66 14.48 7.64
N THR A 685 0.80 14.07 8.58
CA THR A 685 -0.55 14.60 8.76
C THR A 685 -0.75 15.15 10.16
N LEU A 686 -1.71 16.07 10.30
CA LEU A 686 -1.94 16.77 11.57
C LEU A 686 -2.44 15.82 12.68
N PRO A 687 -3.37 14.88 12.42
CA PRO A 687 -3.81 13.93 13.44
C PRO A 687 -2.66 13.05 13.94
N LEU A 688 -1.82 12.54 13.03
CA LEU A 688 -0.69 11.68 13.38
C LEU A 688 0.41 12.46 14.12
N LEU A 689 0.74 13.68 13.69
CA LEU A 689 1.69 14.55 14.40
C LEU A 689 1.23 14.82 15.84
N ARG A 690 -0.07 15.10 16.05
CA ARG A 690 -0.64 15.29 17.40
C ARG A 690 -0.62 14.00 18.23
N PHE A 691 -0.87 12.85 17.60
CA PHE A 691 -0.80 11.56 18.26
C PHE A 691 0.61 11.27 18.80
N TRP A 692 1.63 11.40 17.94
CA TRP A 692 3.02 11.11 18.31
C TRP A 692 3.65 12.15 19.24
N SER A 693 3.34 13.44 19.06
CA SER A 693 3.81 14.49 19.98
C SER A 693 3.23 14.31 21.39
N ARG A 694 1.96 13.89 21.53
CA ARG A 694 1.37 13.55 22.83
C ARG A 694 2.03 12.33 23.48
N ALA A 695 2.52 11.38 22.68
CA ALA A 695 3.28 10.24 23.17
C ALA A 695 4.77 10.58 23.48
N GLY A 696 5.18 11.84 23.31
CA GLY A 696 6.53 12.33 23.63
C GLY A 696 7.58 12.02 22.56
N TYR A 697 7.19 11.78 21.31
CA TYR A 697 8.12 11.62 20.20
C TYR A 697 8.54 12.99 19.64
N LEU A 698 9.82 13.13 19.29
CA LEU A 698 10.41 14.35 18.75
C LEU A 698 10.70 14.19 17.25
N PRO A 699 10.23 15.10 16.38
CA PRO A 699 10.56 15.05 14.96
C PRO A 699 12.04 15.35 14.71
N LEU A 700 12.77 14.47 14.04
CA LEU A 700 14.19 14.69 13.69
C LEU A 700 14.43 14.82 12.19
N TYR A 701 13.47 14.40 11.36
CA TYR A 701 13.57 14.52 9.91
C TYR A 701 12.20 14.69 9.25
N ILE A 702 12.14 15.56 8.25
CA ILE A 702 11.03 15.69 7.31
C ILE A 702 11.60 15.71 5.89
N SER A 703 11.08 14.87 5.00
CA SER A 703 11.51 14.85 3.60
C SER A 703 11.11 16.13 2.88
N GLN A 704 12.01 16.69 2.07
CA GLN A 704 11.73 17.87 1.26
C GLN A 704 10.82 17.54 0.07
N VAL A 705 10.97 16.34 -0.49
CA VAL A 705 10.15 15.84 -1.60
C VAL A 705 8.95 15.11 -1.03
N GLN A 706 7.75 15.45 -1.51
CA GLN A 706 6.52 14.72 -1.20
C GLN A 706 6.54 13.35 -1.87
N ASN A 707 5.99 12.37 -1.17
CA ASN A 707 5.84 11.05 -1.77
C ASN A 707 4.78 11.12 -2.89
N LYS A 708 5.12 10.67 -4.10
CA LYS A 708 4.21 10.68 -5.27
C LYS A 708 2.89 9.94 -5.01
N THR A 709 2.91 8.94 -4.14
CA THR A 709 1.74 8.09 -3.86
C THR A 709 0.78 8.69 -2.84
N THR A 710 1.28 9.38 -1.81
CA THR A 710 0.43 9.94 -0.74
C THR A 710 0.27 11.45 -0.84
N GLY A 711 1.11 12.15 -1.62
CA GLY A 711 1.16 13.62 -1.66
C GLY A 711 1.62 14.24 -0.34
N GLU A 712 2.24 13.45 0.54
CA GLU A 712 2.65 13.87 1.89
C GLU A 712 4.17 13.80 2.03
N HIS A 713 4.74 14.68 2.85
CA HIS A 713 6.14 14.62 3.27
C HIS A 713 6.33 13.49 4.28
N SER A 714 7.39 12.69 4.16
CA SER A 714 7.71 11.66 5.16
C SER A 714 8.36 12.29 6.39
N CYS A 715 7.86 11.99 7.58
CA CYS A 715 8.38 12.47 8.86
C CYS A 715 8.92 11.30 9.66
N MET A 716 10.11 11.46 10.25
CA MET A 716 10.67 10.54 11.24
C MET A 716 10.72 11.21 12.61
N MET A 717 10.16 10.53 13.61
CA MET A 717 10.21 11.00 15.00
C MET A 717 10.85 9.95 15.89
N VAL A 718 11.57 10.40 16.92
CA VAL A 718 12.33 9.56 17.85
C VAL A 718 11.95 9.90 19.29
N ASN A 719 11.90 8.88 20.14
CA ASN A 719 11.70 8.97 21.58
C ASN A 719 12.82 8.17 22.27
N PRO A 720 13.78 8.84 22.93
CA PRO A 720 14.84 8.13 23.64
C PRO A 720 14.26 7.37 24.85
N LEU A 721 14.71 6.14 25.07
CA LEU A 721 14.39 5.38 26.27
C LEU A 721 15.49 5.61 27.30
N ASN A 722 15.11 6.05 28.51
CA ASN A 722 16.04 6.07 29.63
C ASN A 722 16.08 4.66 30.21
N ASN A 723 17.04 3.84 29.79
CA ASN A 723 17.34 2.62 30.51
C ASN A 723 17.99 3.01 31.84
N ASN A 724 17.25 2.89 32.94
CA ASN A 724 17.76 3.03 34.30
C ASN A 724 18.62 1.79 34.67
N ASN A 725 19.61 1.44 33.85
CA ASN A 725 20.64 0.46 34.19
C ASN A 725 21.87 1.15 34.83
N ASN A 726 21.69 2.31 35.43
CA ASN A 726 22.60 2.81 36.47
C ASN A 726 22.06 2.33 37.82
N THR A 727 22.12 1.02 38.06
CA THR A 727 22.00 0.48 39.42
C THR A 727 23.24 0.91 40.20
N ASP A 728 23.04 1.81 41.16
CA ASP A 728 23.73 1.88 42.45
C ASP A 728 25.20 1.45 42.48
N ASP A 729 26.11 2.35 42.09
CA ASP A 729 27.41 2.49 42.78
C ASP A 729 27.42 3.88 43.44
N LEU A 730 26.81 3.92 44.62
CA LEU A 730 26.85 5.03 45.58
C LEU A 730 28.24 5.13 46.24
N THR A 731 29.30 5.33 45.47
CA THR A 731 30.59 5.86 45.95
C THR A 731 31.35 6.48 44.78
N ASP A 732 31.11 7.76 44.50
CA ASP A 732 32.15 8.78 44.64
C ASP A 732 31.72 10.11 44.01
N ASN A 733 31.45 11.07 44.90
CA ASN A 733 31.51 12.49 44.58
C ASN A 733 32.96 12.88 44.29
N THR A 734 33.45 12.65 43.07
CA THR A 734 34.55 13.44 42.54
C THR A 734 34.29 13.81 41.08
N ALA A 735 34.33 15.12 40.84
CA ALA A 735 34.22 15.73 39.54
C ALA A 735 35.30 15.21 38.58
N ASN A 736 34.92 14.34 37.65
CA ASN A 736 35.67 14.07 36.43
C ASN A 736 34.70 14.03 35.24
N ASN A 737 34.48 15.21 34.66
CA ASN A 737 33.80 15.45 33.38
C ASN A 737 34.64 14.90 32.21
N ASN A 738 34.84 13.58 32.12
CA ASN A 738 35.50 12.95 30.97
C ASN A 738 34.96 11.53 30.70
N ASN A 739 33.66 11.32 30.80
CA ASN A 739 33.03 10.11 30.28
C ASN A 739 32.36 10.43 28.93
N ASN A 740 33.02 10.02 27.84
CA ASN A 740 32.59 10.09 26.44
C ASN A 740 31.36 9.24 26.09
N ASN A 741 30.53 8.90 27.08
CA ASN A 741 29.24 8.26 26.83
C ASN A 741 28.18 9.36 26.87
N GLU A 742 28.08 10.12 25.77
CA GLU A 742 26.88 10.92 25.50
C GLU A 742 25.68 9.96 25.59
N SER A 743 24.88 10.08 26.64
CA SER A 743 23.61 9.35 26.72
C SER A 743 22.82 9.60 25.42
N CYS A 744 22.21 8.56 24.84
CA CYS A 744 21.36 8.67 23.64
C CYS A 744 20.37 9.85 23.75
N SER A 745 19.86 10.12 24.96
CA SER A 745 19.01 11.27 25.29
C SER A 745 19.65 12.65 25.03
N ALA A 746 20.96 12.80 25.25
CA ALA A 746 21.69 14.04 25.01
C ALA A 746 21.93 14.25 23.50
N SER A 747 22.33 13.21 22.77
CA SER A 747 22.48 13.26 21.31
C SER A 747 21.17 13.64 20.62
N VAL A 748 20.05 13.04 21.02
CA VAL A 748 18.72 13.38 20.48
C VAL A 748 18.35 14.84 20.74
N LYS A 749 18.68 15.41 21.91
CA LYS A 749 18.44 16.84 22.19
C LYS A 749 19.24 17.74 21.26
N THR A 750 20.53 17.48 21.07
CA THR A 750 21.39 18.23 20.15
C THR A 750 20.87 18.14 18.71
N ASN A 751 20.53 16.93 18.26
CA ASN A 751 19.97 16.70 16.93
C ASN A 751 18.62 17.42 16.73
N SER A 752 17.79 17.49 17.77
CA SER A 752 16.52 18.22 17.72
C SER A 752 16.69 19.72 17.52
N GLN A 753 17.72 20.31 18.13
CA GLN A 753 18.02 21.75 17.99
C GLN A 753 18.52 22.05 16.56
N GLU A 754 19.40 21.21 16.04
CA GLU A 754 19.91 21.32 14.68
C GLU A 754 18.80 21.11 13.64
N PHE A 755 17.93 20.12 13.87
CA PHE A 755 16.73 19.90 13.05
C PHE A 755 15.84 21.15 13.02
N LEU A 756 15.52 21.74 14.17
CA LEU A 756 14.66 22.92 14.23
C LEU A 756 15.28 24.12 13.50
N ARG A 757 16.60 24.30 13.60
CA ARG A 757 17.33 25.33 12.86
C ARG A 757 17.18 25.14 11.35
N ARG A 758 17.38 23.92 10.86
CA ARG A 758 17.22 23.57 9.44
C ARG A 758 15.77 23.70 8.98
N PHE A 759 14.81 23.19 9.76
CA PHE A 759 13.38 23.22 9.44
C PHE A 759 12.90 24.66 9.20
N LYS A 760 13.27 25.59 10.08
CA LYS A 760 12.94 27.02 9.91
C LYS A 760 13.48 27.62 8.61
N SER A 761 14.70 27.24 8.21
CA SER A 761 15.29 27.68 6.95
C SER A 761 14.58 27.06 5.74
N LEU A 762 14.00 25.86 5.88
CA LEU A 762 13.36 25.13 4.80
C LEU A 762 11.90 25.55 4.56
N LEU A 763 11.21 26.13 5.56
CA LEU A 763 9.82 26.62 5.45
C LEU A 763 9.63 27.66 4.33
N GLY A 764 10.65 28.49 4.06
CA GLY A 764 10.60 29.48 2.98
C GLY A 764 10.95 28.95 1.59
N GLY A 765 11.33 27.67 1.46
CA GLY A 765 11.76 27.07 0.21
C GLY A 765 10.99 25.77 -0.09
N PRO A 766 11.63 24.58 -0.01
CA PRO A 766 11.01 23.32 -0.43
C PRO A 766 9.82 22.86 0.43
N LEU A 767 9.59 23.48 1.60
CA LEU A 767 8.45 23.19 2.47
C LEU A 767 7.38 24.29 2.43
N SER A 768 7.36 25.14 1.40
CA SER A 768 6.34 26.19 1.21
C SER A 768 4.92 25.65 1.14
N ASP A 769 4.78 24.43 0.62
CA ASP A 769 3.49 23.80 0.37
C ASP A 769 2.86 23.22 1.65
N LEU A 770 3.62 23.21 2.76
CA LEU A 770 3.20 22.62 4.02
C LEU A 770 2.19 23.52 4.72
N HIS A 771 1.05 22.95 5.10
CA HIS A 771 -0.01 23.72 5.75
C HIS A 771 0.52 24.40 7.04
N PRO A 772 0.33 25.72 7.24
CA PRO A 772 0.93 26.46 8.37
C PRO A 772 0.68 25.86 9.77
N MET A 773 -0.50 25.26 9.97
CA MET A 773 -0.85 24.55 11.21
C MET A 773 -0.01 23.30 11.47
N LEU A 774 0.45 22.59 10.42
CA LEU A 774 1.38 21.48 10.54
C LEU A 774 2.76 21.98 10.96
N ALA A 775 3.24 23.04 10.30
CA ALA A 775 4.54 23.66 10.61
C ALA A 775 4.59 24.12 12.07
N LEU A 776 3.52 24.77 12.56
CA LEU A 776 3.41 25.15 13.96
C LEU A 776 3.41 23.92 14.89
N GLY A 777 2.71 22.84 14.51
CA GLY A 777 2.70 21.60 15.29
C GLY A 777 4.10 20.98 15.45
N VAL A 778 4.93 21.03 14.40
CA VAL A 778 6.32 20.53 14.44
C VAL A 778 7.18 21.40 15.37
N ILE A 779 7.00 22.71 15.34
CA ILE A 779 7.72 23.65 16.22
C ILE A 779 7.27 23.46 17.68
N GLN A 780 5.98 23.28 17.93
CA GLN A 780 5.45 23.03 19.28
C GLN A 780 5.94 21.71 19.88
N ALA A 781 6.14 20.67 19.07
CA ALA A 781 6.73 19.42 19.55
C ALA A 781 8.14 19.60 20.13
N HIS A 782 8.88 20.61 19.66
CA HIS A 782 10.24 20.95 20.13
C HIS A 782 10.26 21.97 21.27
N ALA A 783 9.10 22.44 21.74
CA ALA A 783 9.03 23.47 22.76
C ALA A 783 9.76 23.10 24.06
N ASN A 784 9.81 21.80 24.39
CA ASN A 784 10.41 21.30 25.63
C ASN A 784 11.91 20.98 25.51
N THR A 785 12.48 20.97 24.29
CA THR A 785 13.90 20.63 24.07
C THR A 785 14.80 21.85 23.88
N LEU A 786 14.19 23.03 23.71
CA LEU A 786 14.90 24.29 23.54
C LEU A 786 15.47 24.78 24.89
N PRO A 787 16.74 25.23 24.92
CA PRO A 787 17.26 25.88 26.10
C PRO A 787 16.59 27.24 26.27
N HIS A 788 16.03 27.51 27.45
CA HIS A 788 15.52 28.83 27.81
C HIS A 788 16.70 29.79 28.02
N LYS A 789 17.26 30.35 26.92
CA LYS A 789 18.23 31.44 26.95
C LYS A 789 17.60 32.71 26.38
N GLU A 790 17.40 33.70 27.24
CA GLU A 790 16.90 35.01 26.85
C GLU A 790 17.85 35.71 25.86
N ILE A 791 17.33 36.64 25.05
CA ILE A 791 18.14 37.48 24.17
C ILE A 791 18.84 38.56 24.99
N GLU A 792 20.16 38.60 24.90
CA GLU A 792 20.95 39.75 25.34
C GLU A 792 20.89 40.88 24.30
N TRP A 793 20.98 42.13 24.77
CA TRP A 793 20.94 43.32 23.91
C TRP A 793 22.00 43.32 22.81
N ASN A 794 23.19 42.79 23.10
CA ASN A 794 24.30 42.70 22.13
C ASN A 794 23.96 41.76 20.96
N GLU A 795 23.28 40.64 21.24
CA GLU A 795 22.84 39.71 20.20
C GLU A 795 21.69 40.31 19.38
N LEU A 796 20.77 41.04 20.03
CA LEU A 796 19.68 41.74 19.33
C LEU A 796 20.21 42.77 18.32
N ARG A 797 21.25 43.52 18.70
CA ARG A 797 21.90 44.52 17.84
C ARG A 797 22.53 43.93 16.58
N ASN A 798 22.93 42.65 16.63
CA ASN A 798 23.46 41.93 15.48
C ASN A 798 22.35 41.47 14.51
N VAL A 799 21.12 41.32 15.00
CA VAL A 799 19.97 40.83 14.21
C VAL A 799 19.10 41.98 13.69
N ILE A 800 18.95 43.06 14.46
CA ILE A 800 18.06 44.20 14.15
C ILE A 800 18.87 45.49 14.25
N SER A 801 18.90 46.29 13.18
CA SER A 801 19.60 47.57 13.18
C SER A 801 18.80 48.66 13.92
N GLY A 802 19.47 49.77 14.28
CA GLY A 802 18.80 50.93 14.88
C GLY A 802 17.74 51.56 13.97
N HIS A 803 17.93 51.49 12.65
CA HIS A 803 16.94 51.96 11.67
C HIS A 803 15.70 51.05 11.64
N ASP A 804 15.89 49.74 11.81
CA ASP A 804 14.79 48.77 11.84
C ASP A 804 13.91 48.92 13.08
N LEU A 805 14.51 49.29 14.22
CA LEU A 805 13.76 49.66 15.43
C LEU A 805 12.86 50.88 15.19
N MET A 806 13.37 51.92 14.51
CA MET A 806 12.55 53.09 14.15
C MET A 806 11.41 52.74 13.18
N ARG A 807 11.66 51.80 12.24
CA ARG A 807 10.63 51.29 11.32
C ARG A 807 9.53 50.54 12.09
N LEU A 808 9.91 49.68 13.02
CA LEU A 808 8.98 48.96 13.90
C LEU A 808 8.17 49.91 14.80
N GLU A 809 8.80 50.98 15.31
CA GLU A 809 8.10 51.99 16.11
C GLU A 809 7.07 52.78 15.28
N ARG A 810 7.38 53.10 14.02
CA ARG A 810 6.41 53.73 13.11
C ARG A 810 5.26 52.79 12.78
N TYR A 811 5.55 51.50 12.58
CA TYR A 811 4.51 50.49 12.36
C TYR A 811 3.62 50.29 13.59
N SER A 812 4.18 50.28 14.82
CA SER A 812 3.38 50.15 16.05
C SER A 812 2.45 51.34 16.29
N LYS A 813 2.82 52.53 15.79
CA LYS A 813 1.98 53.74 15.78
C LYS A 813 1.00 53.79 14.60
N ASN A 814 0.90 52.74 13.78
CA ASN A 814 0.12 52.68 12.52
C ASN A 814 0.47 53.80 11.52
N LEU A 815 1.71 54.31 11.54
CA LEU A 815 2.19 55.35 10.62
C LEU A 815 2.88 54.77 9.37
N ALA A 816 3.05 53.45 9.30
CA ALA A 816 3.69 52.75 8.20
C ALA A 816 2.92 51.47 7.85
N ASP A 817 2.89 51.13 6.57
CA ASP A 817 2.24 49.91 6.07
C ASP A 817 3.08 48.65 6.33
N ARG A 818 2.43 47.48 6.30
CA ARG A 818 3.06 46.17 6.52
C ARG A 818 4.24 45.89 5.58
N HIS A 819 4.21 46.40 4.35
CA HIS A 819 5.29 46.21 3.38
C HIS A 819 6.64 46.74 3.90
N LEU A 820 6.62 47.77 4.75
CA LEU A 820 7.80 48.41 5.31
C LEU A 820 8.45 47.60 6.45
N ILE A 821 7.84 46.52 6.93
CA ILE A 821 8.41 45.64 7.96
C ILE A 821 8.48 44.17 7.52
N ALA A 822 8.12 43.87 6.26
CA ALA A 822 8.01 42.51 5.77
C ALA A 822 9.35 41.76 5.77
N ASP A 823 10.46 42.48 5.54
CA ASP A 823 11.84 42.01 5.64
C ASP A 823 12.24 41.60 7.06
N LEU A 824 11.69 42.26 8.09
CA LEU A 824 11.99 41.98 9.50
C LEU A 824 11.18 40.81 10.07
N LEU A 825 10.09 40.40 9.41
CA LEU A 825 9.21 39.35 9.91
C LEU A 825 9.94 38.01 10.10
N THR A 826 10.81 37.62 9.16
CA THR A 826 11.57 36.36 9.25
C THR A 826 12.51 36.35 10.45
N SER A 827 13.23 37.45 10.69
CA SER A 827 14.14 37.61 11.83
C SER A 827 13.38 37.60 13.16
N ILE A 828 12.25 38.30 13.25
CA ILE A 828 11.43 38.31 14.47
C ILE A 828 10.78 36.94 14.72
N ALA A 829 10.29 36.28 13.67
CA ALA A 829 9.67 34.96 13.76
C ALA A 829 10.68 33.91 14.25
N THR A 830 11.92 33.93 13.74
CA THR A 830 12.96 32.99 14.19
C THR A 830 13.29 33.15 15.67
N LEU A 831 13.40 34.39 16.17
CA LEU A 831 13.63 34.68 17.59
C LEU A 831 12.45 34.23 18.47
N PHE A 832 11.21 34.48 18.02
CA PHE A 832 9.99 34.05 18.70
C PHE A 832 9.92 32.53 18.81
N PHE A 833 10.11 31.81 17.71
CA PHE A 833 10.06 30.34 17.69
C PHE A 833 11.28 29.66 18.33
N LEU A 834 12.34 30.40 18.68
CA LEU A 834 13.43 29.89 19.53
C LEU A 834 13.13 30.07 21.03
N GLN A 835 11.92 30.53 21.38
CA GLN A 835 11.51 30.86 22.74
C GLN A 835 12.43 31.86 23.46
N ARG A 836 13.14 32.70 22.68
CA ARG A 836 14.05 33.69 23.27
C ARG A 836 13.36 35.00 23.65
N LEU A 837 12.07 35.12 23.34
CA LEU A 837 11.17 36.21 23.73
C LEU A 837 10.10 35.67 24.69
N PRO A 838 10.44 35.31 25.95
CA PRO A 838 9.51 34.68 26.88
C PRO A 838 8.34 35.58 27.28
N SER A 839 8.49 36.90 27.17
CA SER A 839 7.46 37.89 27.52
C SER A 839 6.29 37.98 26.54
N VAL A 840 6.42 37.40 25.34
CA VAL A 840 5.41 37.50 24.28
C VAL A 840 4.69 36.17 24.13
N HIS A 841 3.42 36.14 24.53
CA HIS A 841 2.53 35.01 24.27
C HIS A 841 1.55 35.37 23.14
N LEU A 842 1.67 34.67 22.01
CA LEU A 842 0.73 34.79 20.89
C LEU A 842 -0.28 33.64 20.93
N SER A 843 -1.52 33.92 20.53
CA SER A 843 -2.50 32.85 20.35
C SER A 843 -2.08 31.91 19.21
N PRO A 844 -2.48 30.62 19.22
CA PRO A 844 -2.13 29.68 18.15
C PRO A 844 -2.55 30.14 16.74
N LEU A 845 -3.65 30.87 16.62
CA LEU A 845 -4.09 31.45 15.34
C LEU A 845 -3.20 32.60 14.89
N GLN A 846 -2.75 33.44 15.83
CA GLN A 846 -1.81 34.52 15.53
C GLN A 846 -0.43 33.98 15.18
N SER A 847 0.05 32.92 15.84
CA SER A 847 1.31 32.29 15.48
C SER A 847 1.24 31.61 14.11
N VAL A 848 0.11 30.97 13.75
CA VAL A 848 -0.11 30.42 12.40
C VAL A 848 0.05 31.49 11.31
N SER A 849 -0.44 32.71 11.51
CA SER A 849 -0.32 33.78 10.50
C SER A 849 1.12 34.29 10.27
N LYS A 850 2.05 33.92 11.17
CA LYS A 850 3.46 34.33 11.16
C LYS A 850 4.41 33.19 10.75
N VAL A 851 3.90 31.95 10.71
CA VAL A 851 4.54 30.79 10.08
C VAL A 851 4.25 30.86 8.60
#